data_AF-A0A416W9W4-F1
#
_entry.id   AF-A0A416W9W4-F1
#
_cell.length_a   1.000
_cell.length_b   1.000
_cell.length_c   1.000
_cell.angle_alpha   90.00
_cell.angle_beta   90.00
_cell.angle_gamma   90.00
#
_symmetry.space_group_name_H-M   'P 1'
#
loop_
_entity.id
_entity.type
_entity.pdbx_description
1 polymer ?
#
loop_
_entity_poly.entity_id
_entity_poly.type
_entity_poly.pdbx_seq_one_letter_code
_entity_poly.pdbx_strand_id
1 'polypeptide(L)'
;MLRKFLITMTAFLIVVSGALCNGKSVSANEQRKPGDIRTIYVTTDGTTITKEKKVPAQITVVDKEGGDLYEDNAIYDTIESDGTIKVRGNSTAVADKKPFNISFSKAKDVFGMGKAKKWSLLANAFDKSLIRNRLAMEFATNLGLKYTSKSTFVDLYINDVYYGNYLLIESVEVGESRVNINTEDSNDVLLEKEYDRTEEGQTYLRTIRYGIRFNVGDPEGLSEDTQQYKQTLTVLNRFETALENGDFEEISKFVDVKSFANFYIVNELFKNVDFNYSSTRFYIKDGVLYAGPLWDLDLSGGNANPVNYPTYFENGDSSKGLWCQQFTWFKKLMEMPEFYNMVSERYSQVSGLISNMIYGNTGNSINCITSTYKNSFARNYLPKKNGGAGWSVTNKDSADGISYAGTAKWKDYNSAIEYLRQWLIDRDKYLKSQFAGGRDATPKKNITVTYNESADDIVLDGNPKGNQAMIGSYSWTDKDYQWLGFVNFKGLADSSYKYLVIRYTGDISTFRLEFRGKSGSDEIKSKPYWFKNVYYDNNFVSADEKVLSLYDTDKLLIIDLEKSGLDLGKYNLGFHMHMAASECRNGELTISDARLVKSVDIKVTGGEETTKEPHTTKPASKPTATSGTSTKVTRPKATSIKSIKKAKKSLKISWKKIKGVKGYQIQYSTSKKFKKAKTVLIKNYKTTSKTIKKLKQKKKYYVRIRTYYCVKGKRVYSYWCKVKTGKTRK
;
A
#
# COMPACT_ATOMS: atom_id res chain seq x y z
N MET A 1 48.88 29.29 41.66
CA MET A 1 49.53 28.51 40.58
C MET A 1 49.96 27.17 41.23
N LEU A 2 49.61 25.99 40.67
CA LEU A 2 49.53 24.64 41.32
C LEU A 2 48.29 24.47 42.23
N ARG A 3 47.54 23.36 42.37
CA ARG A 3 47.59 21.88 42.10
C ARG A 3 46.11 21.39 42.04
N LYS A 4 45.62 20.62 41.05
CA LYS A 4 45.44 19.14 40.96
C LYS A 4 44.66 18.39 42.09
N PHE A 5 43.67 17.57 41.64
CA PHE A 5 43.14 16.28 42.20
C PHE A 5 42.25 16.35 43.47
N LEU A 6 41.22 15.52 43.77
CA LEU A 6 40.50 14.36 43.18
C LEU A 6 39.31 13.98 44.14
N ILE A 7 38.16 13.52 43.62
CA ILE A 7 37.13 12.54 44.14
C ILE A 7 36.78 12.50 45.66
N THR A 8 35.47 12.48 46.04
CA THR A 8 34.67 11.32 46.54
C THR A 8 33.25 11.72 46.99
N MET A 9 32.26 10.84 46.76
CA MET A 9 30.86 10.87 47.22
C MET A 9 30.70 10.91 48.75
N THR A 10 29.65 11.57 49.25
CA THR A 10 28.87 11.09 50.41
C THR A 10 27.41 11.58 50.37
N ALA A 11 26.55 10.71 50.89
CA ALA A 11 25.09 10.66 50.99
C ALA A 11 24.31 11.93 51.36
N PHE A 12 23.02 11.94 51.00
CA PHE A 12 21.98 12.57 51.81
C PHE A 12 20.75 11.65 51.92
N LEU A 13 20.48 11.23 53.17
CA LEU A 13 19.22 10.63 53.63
C LEU A 13 18.13 11.70 53.65
N ILE A 14 16.92 11.39 53.18
CA ILE A 14 15.70 12.00 53.71
C ILE A 14 14.71 10.87 54.01
N VAL A 15 14.32 10.81 55.28
CA VAL A 15 13.28 9.96 55.85
C VAL A 15 11.93 10.63 55.59
N VAL A 16 10.98 9.92 54.98
CA VAL A 16 9.55 10.16 55.18
C VAL A 16 8.87 8.84 55.52
N SER A 17 8.12 8.91 56.60
CA SER A 17 7.44 7.89 57.38
C SER A 17 6.29 7.17 56.65
N GLY A 18 6.31 5.84 56.73
CA GLY A 18 5.21 5.00 57.21
C GLY A 18 3.81 5.16 56.60
N ALA A 19 3.55 4.45 55.50
CA ALA A 19 2.31 3.69 55.33
C ALA A 19 2.66 2.36 54.64
N LEU A 20 2.62 1.26 55.39
CA LEU A 20 2.84 -0.08 54.88
C LEU A 20 1.73 -0.44 53.89
N CYS A 21 2.10 -0.66 52.63
CA CYS A 21 1.46 -1.63 51.76
C CYS A 21 2.57 -2.51 51.19
N ASN A 22 2.49 -3.81 51.49
CA ASN A 22 3.45 -4.84 51.13
C ASN A 22 3.63 -4.95 49.61
N GLY A 23 4.47 -4.11 49.02
CA GLY A 23 5.09 -4.37 47.73
C GLY A 23 6.23 -5.35 47.95
N LYS A 24 5.97 -6.66 47.84
CA LYS A 24 7.05 -7.61 47.64
C LYS A 24 7.77 -7.19 46.36
N SER A 25 9.01 -6.72 46.49
CA SER A 25 9.93 -6.68 45.36
C SER A 25 10.01 -8.10 44.80
N VAL A 26 9.49 -8.31 43.59
CA VAL A 26 9.66 -9.58 42.88
C VAL A 26 11.17 -9.76 42.70
N SER A 27 11.76 -10.63 43.52
CA SER A 27 13.14 -11.04 43.31
C SER A 27 13.20 -11.73 41.95
N ALA A 28 14.07 -11.24 41.07
CA ALA A 28 14.37 -11.80 39.75
C ALA A 28 15.08 -13.17 39.83
N ASN A 29 14.59 -14.07 40.68
CA ASN A 29 15.21 -15.35 41.02
C ASN A 29 14.20 -16.51 41.02
N GLU A 30 13.11 -16.42 40.25
CA GLU A 30 12.49 -17.65 39.74
C GLU A 30 13.47 -18.26 38.72
N GLN A 31 14.05 -19.41 39.07
CA GLN A 31 14.93 -20.19 38.20
C GLN A 31 14.31 -20.32 36.80
N ARG A 32 15.02 -19.81 35.78
CA ARG A 32 14.72 -19.98 34.35
C ARG A 32 14.31 -21.42 34.07
N LYS A 33 13.04 -21.68 33.76
CA LYS A 33 12.59 -22.99 33.29
C LYS A 33 12.99 -23.14 31.82
N PRO A 34 13.77 -24.18 31.43
CA PRO A 34 14.08 -24.44 30.04
C PRO A 34 12.80 -24.56 29.20
N GLY A 35 12.74 -23.90 28.04
CA GLY A 35 11.57 -23.93 27.15
C GLY A 35 10.46 -22.92 27.47
N ASP A 36 10.80 -21.86 28.21
CA ASP A 36 9.92 -20.71 28.45
C ASP A 36 10.21 -19.58 27.44
N ILE A 37 9.20 -18.77 27.12
CA ILE A 37 9.29 -17.76 26.06
C ILE A 37 9.55 -16.38 26.65
N ARG A 38 9.86 -15.40 25.81
CA ARG A 38 9.89 -13.98 26.18
C ARG A 38 8.70 -13.57 27.03
N THR A 39 8.96 -12.81 28.08
CA THR A 39 7.93 -12.44 29.07
C THR A 39 7.92 -10.93 29.28
N ILE A 40 6.72 -10.38 29.47
CA ILE A 40 6.52 -8.98 29.84
C ILE A 40 5.75 -8.95 31.16
N TYR A 41 6.30 -8.24 32.13
CA TYR A 41 5.66 -7.94 33.40
C TYR A 41 5.23 -6.47 33.40
N VAL A 42 4.00 -6.22 33.84
CA VAL A 42 3.46 -4.88 33.99
C VAL A 42 2.95 -4.74 35.42
N THR A 43 3.47 -3.76 36.15
CA THR A 43 3.04 -3.46 37.52
C THR A 43 2.39 -2.09 37.55
N THR A 44 1.12 -2.03 37.95
CA THR A 44 0.37 -0.80 38.18
C THR A 44 0.16 -0.59 39.69
N ASP A 45 -0.37 0.57 40.07
CA ASP A 45 -0.79 0.88 41.44
C ASP A 45 -2.13 0.21 41.83
N GLY A 46 -2.65 -0.69 41.01
CA GLY A 46 -3.98 -1.29 41.16
C GLY A 46 -5.09 -0.55 40.42
N THR A 47 -4.80 0.59 39.77
CA THR A 47 -5.76 1.31 38.93
C THR A 47 -6.27 0.42 37.80
N THR A 48 -7.59 0.43 37.60
CA THR A 48 -8.25 -0.28 36.49
C THR A 48 -7.74 0.21 35.15
N ILE A 49 -7.26 -0.71 34.32
CA ILE A 49 -6.76 -0.41 32.99
C ILE A 49 -7.93 -0.34 32.01
N THR A 50 -8.17 0.84 31.43
CA THR A 50 -9.27 1.07 30.47
C THR A 50 -8.74 1.53 29.10
N LYS A 51 -9.63 1.78 28.13
CA LYS A 51 -9.25 2.23 26.78
C LYS A 51 -8.96 3.73 26.73
N GLU A 52 -9.68 4.49 27.55
CA GLU A 52 -9.80 5.94 27.54
C GLU A 52 -8.56 6.61 28.14
N LYS A 53 -7.97 6.01 29.19
CA LYS A 53 -6.88 6.62 29.95
C LYS A 53 -5.64 5.72 29.99
N LYS A 54 -4.48 6.34 29.87
CA LYS A 54 -3.19 5.68 30.14
C LYS A 54 -3.02 5.53 31.65
N VAL A 55 -2.75 4.31 32.10
CA VAL A 55 -2.43 4.01 33.49
C VAL A 55 -0.89 3.96 33.63
N PRO A 56 -0.29 4.69 34.58
CA PRO A 56 1.13 4.55 34.89
C PRO A 56 1.49 3.11 35.24
N ALA A 57 2.61 2.62 34.72
CA ALA A 57 3.05 1.25 34.95
C ALA A 57 4.57 1.11 34.90
N GLN A 58 5.11 0.27 35.78
CA GLN A 58 6.44 -0.30 35.60
C GLN A 58 6.34 -1.44 34.58
N ILE A 59 7.23 -1.46 33.58
CA ILE A 59 7.27 -2.49 32.54
C ILE A 59 8.63 -3.18 32.61
N THR A 60 8.62 -4.50 32.82
CA THR A 60 9.82 -5.32 32.73
C THR A 60 9.72 -6.26 31.53
N VAL A 61 10.66 -6.15 30.60
CA VAL A 61 10.80 -7.01 29.43
C VAL A 61 11.92 -8.00 29.72
N VAL A 62 11.65 -9.30 29.60
CA VAL A 62 12.62 -10.37 29.89
C VAL A 62 12.79 -11.27 28.67
N ASP A 63 14.03 -11.42 28.21
CA ASP A 63 14.37 -12.38 27.17
C ASP A 63 14.89 -13.69 27.79
N LYS A 64 14.10 -14.76 27.68
CA LYS A 64 14.37 -16.05 28.34
C LYS A 64 15.16 -17.05 27.47
N GLU A 65 15.85 -16.59 26.42
CA GLU A 65 16.52 -17.44 25.42
C GLU A 65 15.57 -18.40 24.64
N GLY A 66 14.25 -18.30 24.87
CA GLY A 66 13.21 -19.06 24.16
C GLY A 66 12.32 -18.19 23.26
N GLY A 67 11.85 -18.76 22.14
CA GLY A 67 11.13 -18.08 21.07
C GLY A 67 11.97 -17.86 19.80
N ASP A 68 11.42 -17.17 18.79
CA ASP A 68 12.12 -16.83 17.54
C ASP A 68 13.29 -15.87 17.81
N LEU A 69 14.54 -16.20 17.46
CA LEU A 69 15.66 -15.23 17.52
C LEU A 69 15.55 -14.23 16.35
N TYR A 70 15.30 -12.95 16.63
CA TYR A 70 15.65 -11.90 15.68
C TYR A 70 17.18 -11.75 15.65
N GLU A 71 17.77 -11.49 14.48
CA GLU A 71 19.21 -11.66 14.16
C GLU A 71 20.21 -10.86 15.02
N ASP A 72 19.78 -10.08 16.01
CA ASP A 72 20.65 -9.45 17.00
C ASP A 72 20.51 -10.16 18.35
N ASN A 73 21.52 -10.96 18.69
CA ASN A 73 21.72 -11.72 19.94
C ASN A 73 21.81 -10.86 21.22
N ALA A 74 21.13 -9.73 21.28
CA ALA A 74 21.16 -8.88 22.44
C ALA A 74 20.01 -9.28 23.38
N ILE A 75 20.38 -10.05 24.38
CA ILE A 75 19.56 -10.33 25.56
C ILE A 75 19.31 -8.98 26.23
N TYR A 76 18.06 -8.53 26.25
CA TYR A 76 17.68 -7.29 26.91
C TYR A 76 16.65 -7.59 27.99
N ASP A 77 17.13 -7.72 29.23
CA ASP A 77 16.28 -7.48 30.37
C ASP A 77 16.20 -5.96 30.56
N THR A 78 15.02 -5.39 30.30
CA THR A 78 14.80 -3.94 30.41
C THR A 78 13.72 -3.67 31.43
N ILE A 79 14.02 -2.81 32.40
CA ILE A 79 13.03 -2.25 33.32
C ILE A 79 12.75 -0.80 32.87
N GLU A 80 11.47 -0.47 32.76
CA GLU A 80 10.96 0.89 32.65
C GLU A 80 10.16 1.22 33.90
N SER A 81 10.57 2.24 34.63
CA SER A 81 9.88 2.66 35.86
C SER A 81 8.70 3.59 35.61
N ASP A 82 8.68 4.32 34.49
CA ASP A 82 7.73 5.40 34.17
C ASP A 82 6.93 5.14 32.88
N GLY A 83 6.66 3.87 32.60
CA GLY A 83 5.86 3.44 31.46
C GLY A 83 4.36 3.67 31.67
N THR A 84 3.57 3.32 30.66
CA THR A 84 2.10 3.30 30.76
C THR A 84 1.51 2.07 30.09
N ILE A 85 0.32 1.68 30.53
CA ILE A 85 -0.51 0.66 29.91
C ILE A 85 -1.94 1.19 29.70
N LYS A 86 -2.58 0.77 28.61
CA LYS A 86 -4.02 0.97 28.39
C LYS A 86 -4.62 -0.14 27.55
N VAL A 87 -5.93 -0.38 27.67
CA VAL A 87 -6.66 -1.27 26.75
C VAL A 87 -6.59 -0.65 25.34
N ARG A 88 -6.48 -1.50 24.32
CA ARG A 88 -6.43 -1.06 22.91
C ARG A 88 -7.52 -1.70 22.05
N GLY A 89 -7.57 -1.25 20.80
CA GLY A 89 -8.48 -1.78 19.80
C GLY A 89 -9.88 -1.16 19.87
N ASN A 90 -10.69 -1.50 18.88
CA ASN A 90 -12.07 -1.07 18.78
C ASN A 90 -12.97 -2.20 19.24
N SER A 91 -13.35 -3.11 18.35
CA SER A 91 -14.15 -4.30 18.68
C SER A 91 -13.51 -5.17 19.78
N THR A 92 -12.19 -5.33 19.76
CA THR A 92 -11.48 -6.18 20.73
C THR A 92 -11.31 -5.55 22.10
N ALA A 93 -11.56 -4.25 22.29
CA ALA A 93 -11.42 -3.61 23.60
C ALA A 93 -12.44 -4.15 24.62
N VAL A 94 -13.59 -4.63 24.15
CA VAL A 94 -14.64 -5.21 25.00
C VAL A 94 -14.44 -6.71 25.28
N ALA A 95 -13.50 -7.38 24.63
CA ALA A 95 -13.22 -8.80 24.85
C ALA A 95 -12.89 -9.13 26.32
N ASP A 96 -13.22 -10.33 26.78
CA ASP A 96 -12.89 -10.77 28.16
C ASP A 96 -11.36 -10.78 28.34
N LYS A 97 -10.65 -11.30 27.34
CA LYS A 97 -9.19 -11.19 27.25
C LYS A 97 -8.79 -9.87 26.59
N LYS A 98 -8.60 -8.84 27.42
CA LYS A 98 -8.28 -7.48 26.97
C LYS A 98 -6.94 -7.41 26.20
N PRO A 99 -6.90 -6.82 25.01
CA PRO A 99 -5.64 -6.43 24.37
C PRO A 99 -5.15 -5.10 24.94
N PHE A 100 -3.82 -4.91 24.96
CA PHE A 100 -3.20 -3.73 25.58
C PHE A 100 -2.24 -3.00 24.63
N ASN A 101 -2.07 -1.70 24.85
CA ASN A 101 -0.89 -0.97 24.43
C ASN A 101 -0.05 -0.68 25.67
N ILE A 102 1.25 -0.97 25.58
CA ILE A 102 2.25 -0.49 26.53
C ILE A 102 3.04 0.65 25.90
N SER A 103 3.46 1.64 26.69
CA SER A 103 4.31 2.72 26.20
C SER A 103 5.44 3.03 27.17
N PHE A 104 6.63 3.22 26.62
CA PHE A 104 7.84 3.64 27.30
C PHE A 104 7.98 5.17 27.28
N SER A 105 8.67 5.75 28.25
CA SER A 105 8.90 7.21 28.31
C SER A 105 9.77 7.69 27.14
N LYS A 106 10.67 6.84 26.67
CA LYS A 106 11.51 7.05 25.48
C LYS A 106 11.43 5.84 24.54
N ALA A 107 11.77 6.05 23.27
CA ALA A 107 11.73 4.97 22.29
C ALA A 107 12.75 3.87 22.68
N LYS A 108 12.26 2.64 22.86
CA LYS A 108 13.06 1.46 23.23
C LYS A 108 12.95 0.39 22.16
N ASP A 109 14.05 -0.32 21.94
CA ASP A 109 14.06 -1.51 21.08
C ASP A 109 13.64 -2.71 21.92
N VAL A 110 12.51 -3.31 21.56
CA VAL A 110 11.96 -4.47 22.28
C VAL A 110 12.18 -5.70 21.41
N PHE A 111 13.03 -6.60 21.89
CA PHE A 111 13.42 -7.85 21.22
C PHE A 111 13.98 -7.70 19.79
N GLY A 112 14.69 -6.61 19.52
CA GLY A 112 15.36 -6.39 18.22
C GLY A 112 14.40 -6.04 17.08
N MET A 113 13.16 -5.67 17.40
CA MET A 113 12.18 -5.25 16.39
C MET A 113 12.42 -3.79 15.94
N GLY A 114 13.20 -3.01 16.69
CA GLY A 114 13.52 -1.61 16.38
C GLY A 114 12.83 -0.67 17.36
N LYS A 115 13.37 0.56 17.50
CA LYS A 115 12.97 1.49 18.56
C LYS A 115 11.58 2.06 18.34
N ALA A 116 10.71 1.94 19.34
CA ALA A 116 9.44 2.65 19.40
C ALA A 116 9.07 2.96 20.86
N LYS A 117 8.27 4.01 21.06
CA LYS A 117 7.70 4.30 22.39
C LYS A 117 6.54 3.37 22.69
N LYS A 118 5.69 3.08 21.70
CA LYS A 118 4.43 2.36 21.88
C LYS A 118 4.52 0.97 21.25
N TRP A 119 4.01 -0.02 21.96
CA TRP A 119 3.94 -1.41 21.51
C TRP A 119 2.58 -2.00 21.81
N SER A 120 2.14 -2.90 20.95
CA SER A 120 0.81 -3.50 21.06
C SER A 120 0.90 -4.95 21.46
N LEU A 121 0.06 -5.33 22.43
CA LEU A 121 -0.13 -6.69 22.89
C LEU A 121 -1.50 -7.15 22.40
N LEU A 122 -1.52 -7.88 21.28
CA LEU A 122 -2.75 -8.46 20.77
C LEU A 122 -3.08 -9.72 21.56
N ALA A 123 -4.29 -9.74 22.13
CA ALA A 123 -4.79 -10.87 22.90
C ALA A 123 -5.09 -12.11 22.04
N ASN A 124 -5.34 -11.89 20.74
CA ASN A 124 -5.90 -12.86 19.80
C ASN A 124 -7.16 -13.56 20.36
N ALA A 125 -8.00 -12.80 21.08
CA ALA A 125 -9.16 -13.34 21.80
C ALA A 125 -10.15 -14.06 20.87
N PHE A 126 -10.30 -13.55 19.65
CA PHE A 126 -11.20 -14.06 18.61
C PHE A 126 -10.52 -15.05 17.65
N ASP A 127 -9.22 -15.34 17.85
CA ASP A 127 -8.47 -16.35 17.11
C ASP A 127 -8.02 -17.47 18.04
N LYS A 128 -8.76 -18.57 18.11
CA LYS A 128 -8.40 -19.71 18.97
C LYS A 128 -7.16 -20.48 18.51
N SER A 129 -6.61 -20.17 17.33
CA SER A 129 -5.29 -20.70 16.92
C SER A 129 -4.13 -19.85 17.47
N LEU A 130 -4.40 -18.60 17.87
CA LEU A 130 -3.46 -17.56 18.28
C LEU A 130 -2.45 -17.11 17.21
N ILE A 131 -2.37 -17.76 16.05
CA ILE A 131 -1.24 -17.62 15.12
C ILE A 131 -1.56 -16.91 13.81
N ARG A 132 -2.82 -16.59 13.50
CA ARG A 132 -3.18 -16.02 12.18
C ARG A 132 -2.48 -14.71 11.88
N ASN A 133 -2.49 -13.78 12.84
CA ASN A 133 -1.76 -12.51 12.75
C ASN A 133 -0.26 -12.74 12.49
N ARG A 134 0.40 -13.57 13.31
CA ARG A 134 1.84 -13.86 13.17
C ARG A 134 2.15 -14.44 11.79
N LEU A 135 1.38 -15.45 11.36
CA LEU A 135 1.57 -16.12 10.08
C LEU A 135 1.47 -15.14 8.91
N ALA A 136 0.45 -14.28 8.90
CA ALA A 136 0.23 -13.32 7.84
C ALA A 136 1.31 -12.24 7.77
N MET A 137 1.71 -11.66 8.90
CA MET A 137 2.73 -10.61 8.95
C MET A 137 4.08 -11.11 8.45
N GLU A 138 4.49 -12.30 8.89
CA GLU A 138 5.74 -12.91 8.45
C GLU A 138 5.68 -13.38 6.99
N PHE A 139 4.55 -13.92 6.54
CA PHE A 139 4.36 -14.24 5.12
C PHE A 139 4.50 -12.99 4.26
N ALA A 140 3.84 -11.88 4.62
CA ALA A 140 3.97 -10.60 3.91
C ALA A 140 5.40 -10.05 3.92
N THR A 141 6.10 -10.16 5.05
CA THR A 141 7.51 -9.78 5.17
C THR A 141 8.38 -10.58 4.20
N ASN A 142 8.22 -11.90 4.17
CA ASN A 142 8.95 -12.80 3.26
C ASN A 142 8.55 -12.63 1.79
N LEU A 143 7.31 -12.22 1.54
CA LEU A 143 6.80 -11.81 0.23
C LEU A 143 7.42 -10.49 -0.25
N GLY A 144 8.03 -9.72 0.65
CA GLY A 144 8.70 -8.45 0.36
C GLY A 144 7.78 -7.24 0.44
N LEU A 145 6.66 -7.34 1.16
CA LEU A 145 5.85 -6.19 1.50
C LEU A 145 6.60 -5.32 2.52
N LYS A 146 6.74 -4.03 2.23
CA LYS A 146 7.50 -3.11 3.09
C LYS A 146 6.69 -2.70 4.31
N TYR A 147 7.40 -2.40 5.38
CA TYR A 147 6.87 -1.84 6.63
C TYR A 147 5.82 -2.70 7.33
N THR A 148 5.65 -3.97 6.93
CA THR A 148 4.85 -4.92 7.68
C THR A 148 5.38 -5.04 9.10
N SER A 149 4.47 -4.90 10.07
CA SER A 149 4.80 -4.92 11.49
C SER A 149 5.48 -6.22 11.89
N LYS A 150 6.65 -6.11 12.52
CA LYS A 150 7.29 -7.25 13.19
C LYS A 150 6.52 -7.64 14.45
N SER A 151 6.63 -8.91 14.81
CA SER A 151 5.93 -9.44 15.98
C SER A 151 6.69 -10.59 16.66
N THR A 152 6.37 -10.87 17.93
CA THR A 152 6.79 -12.08 18.64
C THR A 152 5.73 -12.44 19.67
N PHE A 153 5.56 -13.72 19.95
CA PHE A 153 4.76 -14.13 21.10
C PHE A 153 5.48 -13.83 22.40
N VAL A 154 4.71 -13.46 23.41
CA VAL A 154 5.16 -13.20 24.78
C VAL A 154 4.15 -13.75 25.78
N ASP A 155 4.64 -14.11 26.96
CA ASP A 155 3.79 -14.29 28.13
C ASP A 155 3.62 -12.96 28.86
N LEU A 156 2.38 -12.60 29.21
CA LEU A 156 2.08 -11.35 29.89
C LEU A 156 1.70 -11.61 31.35
N TYR A 157 2.31 -10.86 32.26
CA TYR A 157 1.93 -10.77 33.66
C TYR A 157 1.52 -9.33 33.97
N ILE A 158 0.39 -9.15 34.67
CA ILE A 158 -0.03 -7.84 35.20
C ILE A 158 -0.27 -7.99 36.69
N ASN A 159 0.43 -7.20 37.52
CA ASN A 159 0.39 -7.28 38.98
C ASN A 159 0.56 -8.72 39.48
N ASP A 160 1.62 -9.38 39.00
CA ASP A 160 1.98 -10.78 39.28
C ASP A 160 0.95 -11.85 38.89
N VAL A 161 -0.14 -11.45 38.23
CA VAL A 161 -1.13 -12.39 37.67
C VAL A 161 -0.75 -12.73 36.24
N TYR A 162 -0.70 -14.01 35.90
CA TYR A 162 -0.50 -14.47 34.52
C TYR A 162 -1.76 -14.24 33.67
N TYR A 163 -1.64 -13.39 32.64
CA TYR A 163 -2.73 -13.06 31.72
C TYR A 163 -2.75 -13.92 30.45
N GLY A 164 -1.77 -14.80 30.24
CA GLY A 164 -1.70 -15.68 29.09
C GLY A 164 -0.71 -15.25 28.02
N ASN A 165 -0.79 -15.92 26.88
CA ASN A 165 0.00 -15.63 25.69
C ASN A 165 -0.55 -14.39 24.97
N TYR A 166 0.32 -13.49 24.52
CA TYR A 166 -0.02 -12.35 23.67
C TYR A 166 0.92 -12.31 22.46
N LEU A 167 0.45 -11.72 21.37
CA LEU A 167 1.31 -11.32 20.26
C LEU A 167 1.76 -9.87 20.49
N LEU A 168 3.02 -9.69 20.89
CA LEU A 168 3.66 -8.39 20.86
C LEU A 168 3.92 -8.01 19.41
N ILE A 169 3.44 -6.85 18.97
CA ILE A 169 3.54 -6.38 17.59
C ILE A 169 3.83 -4.88 17.54
N GLU A 170 4.60 -4.49 16.54
CA GLU A 170 4.82 -3.08 16.20
C GLU A 170 3.49 -2.42 15.82
N SER A 171 3.12 -1.32 16.50
CA SER A 171 2.04 -0.46 16.01
C SER A 171 2.39 0.07 14.62
N VAL A 172 1.39 0.19 13.74
CA VAL A 172 1.56 0.89 12.47
C VAL A 172 1.62 2.39 12.76
N GLU A 173 2.82 2.95 12.69
CA GLU A 173 3.09 4.37 12.89
C GLU A 173 4.28 4.81 12.03
N VAL A 174 4.38 6.11 11.78
CA VAL A 174 5.52 6.70 11.07
C VAL A 174 6.77 6.61 11.94
N GLY A 175 7.89 6.22 11.34
CA GLY A 175 9.17 6.15 12.03
C GLY A 175 10.26 5.40 11.26
N GLU A 176 11.52 5.66 11.60
CA GLU A 176 12.67 5.13 10.86
C GLU A 176 12.70 3.59 10.76
N SER A 177 12.30 2.91 11.84
CA SER A 177 12.19 1.44 11.91
C SER A 177 10.76 0.92 11.74
N ARG A 178 9.84 1.76 11.28
CA ARG A 178 8.41 1.44 11.05
C ARG A 178 8.03 1.85 9.63
N VAL A 179 6.95 2.60 9.45
CA VAL A 179 6.61 3.22 8.16
C VAL A 179 7.54 4.41 7.97
N ASN A 180 8.66 4.18 7.28
CA ASN A 180 9.68 5.20 7.06
C ASN A 180 9.26 6.12 5.90
N ILE A 181 8.45 7.12 6.22
CA ILE A 181 7.99 8.23 5.38
C ILE A 181 8.21 9.55 6.13
N ASN A 182 8.22 10.69 5.43
CA ASN A 182 8.43 12.00 6.05
C ASN A 182 7.15 12.85 5.98
N THR A 183 6.29 12.75 7.00
CA THR A 183 5.00 13.45 7.03
C THR A 183 5.10 14.91 7.49
N GLU A 184 6.21 15.30 8.13
CA GLU A 184 6.42 16.64 8.69
C GLU A 184 7.01 17.62 7.65
N ASP A 185 8.07 17.21 6.93
CA ASP A 185 8.77 18.10 5.98
C ASP A 185 8.50 17.77 4.50
N SER A 186 7.60 16.82 4.22
CA SER A 186 7.26 16.43 2.86
C SER A 186 5.77 16.17 2.69
N ASN A 187 5.34 15.81 1.47
CA ASN A 187 3.95 15.51 1.17
C ASN A 187 3.63 14.00 1.31
N ASP A 188 4.49 13.24 1.99
CA ASP A 188 4.21 11.85 2.32
C ASP A 188 3.03 11.76 3.29
N VAL A 189 2.23 10.71 3.20
CA VAL A 189 1.04 10.51 4.04
C VAL A 189 0.82 9.01 4.29
N LEU A 190 0.40 8.66 5.50
CA LEU A 190 -0.10 7.32 5.84
C LEU A 190 -1.63 7.33 5.84
N LEU A 191 -2.23 6.36 5.14
CA LEU A 191 -3.66 6.26 4.89
C LEU A 191 -4.21 4.93 5.38
N GLU A 192 -5.43 4.93 5.90
CA GLU A 192 -6.19 3.74 6.21
C GLU A 192 -7.56 3.83 5.55
N LYS A 193 -7.92 2.82 4.75
CA LYS A 193 -9.28 2.68 4.23
C LYS A 193 -10.23 2.64 5.42
N GLU A 194 -11.28 3.46 5.37
CA GLU A 194 -12.32 3.49 6.40
C GLU A 194 -13.68 3.44 5.70
N TYR A 195 -14.65 2.78 6.30
CA TYR A 195 -15.97 2.62 5.70
C TYR A 195 -16.90 3.74 6.18
N ASP A 196 -17.06 3.87 7.50
CA ASP A 196 -18.09 4.72 8.10
C ASP A 196 -17.71 5.37 9.44
N ARG A 197 -16.64 4.92 10.12
CA ARG A 197 -16.30 5.47 11.44
C ARG A 197 -15.77 6.89 11.37
N THR A 198 -16.23 7.74 12.28
CA THR A 198 -15.73 9.11 12.44
C THR A 198 -15.26 9.30 13.87
N GLU A 199 -14.01 9.72 14.02
CA GLU A 199 -13.37 10.01 15.30
C GLU A 199 -13.05 11.50 15.39
N GLU A 200 -13.24 12.08 16.57
CA GLU A 200 -12.96 13.50 16.82
C GLU A 200 -11.47 13.79 16.61
N GLY A 201 -11.18 14.88 15.89
CA GLY A 201 -9.81 15.31 15.57
C GLY A 201 -9.12 14.54 14.43
N GLN A 202 -9.75 13.50 13.87
CA GLN A 202 -9.21 12.78 12.71
C GLN A 202 -9.63 13.42 11.38
N THR A 203 -8.68 13.48 10.44
CA THR A 203 -8.93 13.92 9.08
C THR A 203 -9.35 12.75 8.22
N TYR A 204 -10.42 12.93 7.45
CA TYR A 204 -10.85 11.98 6.44
C TYR A 204 -10.82 12.61 5.05
N LEU A 205 -10.33 11.85 4.08
CA LEU A 205 -10.37 12.22 2.68
C LEU A 205 -11.25 11.25 1.90
N ARG A 206 -11.88 11.75 0.85
CA ARG A 206 -12.69 10.97 -0.09
C ARG A 206 -12.19 11.19 -1.50
N THR A 207 -11.93 10.10 -2.22
CA THR A 207 -11.67 10.18 -3.66
C THR A 207 -12.93 10.60 -4.39
N ILE A 208 -12.79 11.35 -5.48
CA ILE A 208 -13.95 11.90 -6.20
C ILE A 208 -14.62 10.83 -7.03
N ARG A 209 -13.83 10.02 -7.73
CA ARG A 209 -14.40 9.13 -8.74
C ARG A 209 -15.15 8.00 -8.08
N TYR A 210 -14.51 7.29 -7.16
CA TYR A 210 -15.10 6.12 -6.50
C TYR A 210 -15.64 6.38 -5.09
N GLY A 211 -15.49 7.60 -4.55
CA GLY A 211 -16.01 7.92 -3.21
C GLY A 211 -15.29 7.18 -2.07
N ILE A 212 -14.09 6.63 -2.33
CA ILE A 212 -13.37 5.81 -1.36
C ILE A 212 -12.86 6.71 -0.25
N ARG A 213 -13.27 6.38 0.97
CA ARG A 213 -12.91 7.13 2.17
C ARG A 213 -11.65 6.57 2.82
N PHE A 214 -10.73 7.45 3.18
CA PHE A 214 -9.54 7.12 3.96
C PHE A 214 -9.47 7.99 5.22
N ASN A 215 -9.13 7.37 6.35
CA ASN A 215 -8.57 8.07 7.48
C ASN A 215 -7.12 8.46 7.18
N VAL A 216 -6.73 9.69 7.48
CA VAL A 216 -5.33 10.13 7.45
C VAL A 216 -4.68 9.74 8.75
N GLY A 217 -3.90 8.66 8.73
CA GLY A 217 -3.22 8.16 9.93
C GLY A 217 -2.03 9.02 10.35
N ASP A 218 -1.32 9.63 9.39
CA ASP A 218 -0.19 10.53 9.64
C ASP A 218 0.07 11.42 8.41
N PRO A 219 0.25 12.75 8.56
CA PRO A 219 0.18 13.49 9.82
C PRO A 219 -1.26 13.56 10.35
N GLU A 220 -1.40 13.34 11.66
CA GLU A 220 -2.70 13.40 12.34
C GLU A 220 -3.28 14.82 12.24
N GLY A 221 -4.59 14.93 11.97
CA GLY A 221 -5.26 16.23 11.85
C GLY A 221 -4.85 17.07 10.63
N LEU A 222 -4.37 16.44 9.55
CA LEU A 222 -4.04 17.12 8.29
C LEU A 222 -5.20 17.99 7.79
N SER A 223 -5.02 19.31 7.71
CA SER A 223 -6.06 20.23 7.24
C SER A 223 -6.28 20.17 5.72
N GLU A 224 -7.54 20.29 5.27
CA GLU A 224 -7.94 20.22 3.86
C GLU A 224 -7.33 21.34 2.99
N ASP A 225 -7.01 22.49 3.60
CA ASP A 225 -6.45 23.64 2.90
C ASP A 225 -4.95 23.51 2.60
N THR A 226 -4.30 22.50 3.19
CA THR A 226 -2.85 22.32 3.04
C THR A 226 -2.46 21.78 1.67
N GLN A 227 -1.25 22.15 1.22
CA GLN A 227 -0.68 21.61 -0.02
C GLN A 227 -0.56 20.08 0.01
N GLN A 228 -0.23 19.49 1.17
CA GLN A 228 -0.09 18.06 1.36
C GLN A 228 -1.43 17.32 1.18
N TYR A 229 -2.53 17.86 1.72
CA TYR A 229 -3.87 17.31 1.47
C TYR A 229 -4.23 17.38 -0.01
N LYS A 230 -4.08 18.55 -0.65
CA LYS A 230 -4.40 18.75 -2.07
C LYS A 230 -3.58 17.80 -2.96
N GLN A 231 -2.29 17.62 -2.70
CA GLN A 231 -1.44 16.67 -3.45
C GLN A 231 -1.83 15.21 -3.23
N THR A 232 -2.15 14.83 -1.99
CA THR A 232 -2.66 13.49 -1.67
C THR A 232 -3.90 13.19 -2.49
N LEU A 233 -4.85 14.13 -2.51
CA LEU A 233 -6.07 14.02 -3.28
C LEU A 233 -5.80 13.97 -4.79
N THR A 234 -4.85 14.75 -5.31
CA THR A 234 -4.41 14.68 -6.72
C THR A 234 -3.87 13.30 -7.09
N VAL A 235 -2.97 12.72 -6.28
CA VAL A 235 -2.39 11.39 -6.55
C VAL A 235 -3.49 10.33 -6.61
N LEU A 236 -4.39 10.33 -5.61
CA LEU A 236 -5.48 9.35 -5.54
C LEU A 236 -6.45 9.47 -6.73
N ASN A 237 -6.85 10.69 -7.10
CA ASN A 237 -7.79 10.90 -8.21
C ASN A 237 -7.19 10.66 -9.59
N ARG A 238 -5.90 10.97 -9.78
CA ARG A 238 -5.17 10.59 -11.01
C ARG A 238 -5.07 9.08 -11.13
N PHE A 239 -4.78 8.38 -10.03
CA PHE A 239 -4.81 6.92 -10.00
C PHE A 239 -6.19 6.35 -10.35
N GLU A 240 -7.27 6.84 -9.76
CA GLU A 240 -8.63 6.37 -10.09
C GLU A 240 -9.04 6.68 -11.53
N THR A 241 -8.61 7.81 -12.08
CA THR A 241 -8.84 8.15 -13.49
C THR A 241 -8.08 7.20 -14.41
N ALA A 242 -6.85 6.83 -14.08
CA ALA A 242 -6.09 5.83 -14.83
C ALA A 242 -6.70 4.42 -14.71
N LEU A 243 -7.24 4.05 -13.53
CA LEU A 243 -7.99 2.82 -13.31
C LEU A 243 -9.24 2.74 -14.20
N GLU A 244 -10.04 3.80 -14.23
CA GLU A 244 -11.28 3.82 -15.02
C GLU A 244 -11.01 3.72 -16.52
N ASN A 245 -9.91 4.33 -16.99
CA ASN A 245 -9.46 4.21 -18.38
C ASN A 245 -8.82 2.86 -18.72
N GLY A 246 -8.58 1.98 -17.74
CA GLY A 246 -7.85 0.74 -17.96
C GLY A 246 -6.38 0.96 -18.37
N ASP A 247 -5.78 2.10 -18.06
CA ASP A 247 -4.46 2.50 -18.55
C ASP A 247 -3.36 2.05 -17.58
N PHE A 248 -2.88 0.81 -17.74
CA PHE A 248 -1.91 0.20 -16.83
C PHE A 248 -0.53 0.90 -16.84
N GLU A 249 -0.13 1.48 -17.98
CA GLU A 249 1.11 2.25 -18.07
C GLU A 249 1.01 3.55 -17.26
N GLU A 250 -0.14 4.22 -17.34
CA GLU A 250 -0.42 5.42 -16.56
C GLU A 250 -0.54 5.12 -15.05
N ILE A 251 -1.25 4.05 -14.67
CA ILE A 251 -1.34 3.57 -13.28
C ILE A 251 0.06 3.39 -12.68
N SER A 252 0.98 2.79 -13.45
CA SER A 252 2.35 2.49 -13.00
C SER A 252 3.19 3.73 -12.69
N LYS A 253 2.73 4.94 -13.04
CA LYS A 253 3.38 6.22 -12.68
C LYS A 253 2.98 6.71 -11.29
N PHE A 254 1.78 6.33 -10.81
CA PHE A 254 1.23 6.78 -9.54
C PHE A 254 1.36 5.76 -8.43
N VAL A 255 1.48 4.48 -8.76
CA VAL A 255 1.52 3.40 -7.76
C VAL A 255 2.75 2.51 -7.91
N ASP A 256 3.28 2.02 -6.79
CA ASP A 256 4.20 0.90 -6.80
C ASP A 256 3.40 -0.40 -7.02
N VAL A 257 3.24 -0.78 -8.29
CA VAL A 257 2.44 -1.95 -8.70
C VAL A 257 2.85 -3.26 -8.01
N LYS A 258 4.11 -3.38 -7.57
CA LYS A 258 4.60 -4.57 -6.86
C LYS A 258 4.08 -4.63 -5.42
N SER A 259 4.03 -3.49 -4.73
CA SER A 259 3.42 -3.42 -3.41
C SER A 259 1.95 -3.80 -3.48
N PHE A 260 1.20 -3.29 -4.47
CA PHE A 260 -0.18 -3.68 -4.73
C PHE A 260 -0.33 -5.19 -5.02
N ALA A 261 0.50 -5.77 -5.88
CA ALA A 261 0.44 -7.21 -6.17
C ALA A 261 0.75 -8.07 -4.94
N ASN A 262 1.79 -7.73 -4.17
CA ASN A 262 2.14 -8.46 -2.95
C ASN A 262 1.05 -8.30 -1.87
N PHE A 263 0.51 -7.10 -1.71
CA PHE A 263 -0.57 -6.81 -0.75
C PHE A 263 -1.86 -7.56 -1.10
N TYR A 264 -2.20 -7.62 -2.39
CA TYR A 264 -3.31 -8.44 -2.89
C TYR A 264 -3.08 -9.92 -2.58
N ILE A 265 -1.90 -10.46 -2.90
CA ILE A 265 -1.60 -11.89 -2.68
C ILE A 265 -1.73 -12.29 -1.21
N VAL A 266 -1.20 -11.53 -0.26
CA VAL A 266 -1.32 -11.88 1.16
C VAL A 266 -2.76 -11.78 1.65
N ASN A 267 -3.47 -10.70 1.32
CA ASN A 267 -4.86 -10.54 1.77
C ASN A 267 -5.81 -11.54 1.10
N GLU A 268 -5.56 -11.94 -0.15
CA GLU A 268 -6.35 -12.94 -0.86
C GLU A 268 -6.03 -14.36 -0.36
N LEU A 269 -4.77 -14.67 -0.06
CA LEU A 269 -4.36 -15.96 0.52
C LEU A 269 -4.97 -16.19 1.91
N PHE A 270 -4.95 -15.17 2.77
CA PHE A 270 -5.58 -15.25 4.08
C PHE A 270 -7.08 -14.93 4.04
N LYS A 271 -7.55 -14.32 2.95
CA LYS A 271 -8.93 -13.86 2.75
C LYS A 271 -9.40 -13.02 3.95
N ASN A 272 -8.73 -11.89 4.16
CA ASN A 272 -8.99 -11.00 5.30
C ASN A 272 -10.40 -10.39 5.20
N VAL A 273 -11.26 -10.68 6.18
CA VAL A 273 -12.66 -10.21 6.22
C VAL A 273 -12.74 -8.68 6.11
N ASP A 274 -11.86 -7.96 6.80
CA ASP A 274 -11.93 -6.50 6.91
C ASP A 274 -11.35 -5.74 5.71
N PHE A 275 -10.87 -6.43 4.67
CA PHE A 275 -10.10 -5.84 3.57
C PHE A 275 -10.75 -4.61 2.89
N ASN A 276 -12.08 -4.59 2.75
CA ASN A 276 -12.80 -3.45 2.16
C ASN A 276 -13.48 -2.55 3.21
N TYR A 277 -13.34 -2.87 4.49
CA TYR A 277 -13.98 -2.17 5.60
C TYR A 277 -12.98 -1.22 6.29
N SER A 278 -12.01 -1.77 7.01
CA SER A 278 -10.96 -1.01 7.73
C SER A 278 -9.63 -1.78 7.81
N SER A 279 -8.64 -1.30 8.58
CA SER A 279 -7.35 -1.98 8.78
C SER A 279 -6.54 -2.24 7.49
N THR A 280 -6.96 -1.64 6.39
CA THR A 280 -6.37 -1.77 5.05
C THR A 280 -5.64 -0.48 4.72
N ARG A 281 -4.31 -0.51 4.76
CA ARG A 281 -3.48 0.70 4.73
C ARG A 281 -2.74 0.89 3.42
N PHE A 282 -2.46 2.16 3.17
CA PHE A 282 -1.67 2.65 2.05
C PHE A 282 -0.75 3.75 2.57
N TYR A 283 0.33 4.03 1.85
CA TYR A 283 1.12 5.24 2.11
C TYR A 283 1.57 5.87 0.80
N ILE A 284 1.64 7.20 0.78
CA ILE A 284 2.29 7.94 -0.29
C ILE A 284 3.70 8.25 0.17
N LYS A 285 4.68 7.91 -0.68
CA LYS A 285 6.07 8.26 -0.48
C LYS A 285 6.65 8.85 -1.75
N ASP A 286 7.21 10.06 -1.67
CA ASP A 286 7.80 10.77 -2.81
C ASP A 286 6.82 10.85 -4.01
N GLY A 287 5.53 11.07 -3.73
CA GLY A 287 4.45 11.15 -4.74
C GLY A 287 3.98 9.81 -5.32
N VAL A 288 4.48 8.68 -4.83
CA VAL A 288 4.06 7.33 -5.27
C VAL A 288 3.24 6.65 -4.18
N LEU A 289 2.09 6.11 -4.54
CA LEU A 289 1.20 5.34 -3.66
C LEU A 289 1.68 3.88 -3.54
N TYR A 290 1.75 3.39 -2.32
CA TYR A 290 2.09 2.01 -1.98
C TYR A 290 0.95 1.35 -1.21
N ALA A 291 0.73 0.06 -1.45
CA ALA A 291 -0.18 -0.75 -0.65
C ALA A 291 0.55 -1.37 0.55
N GLY A 292 -0.10 -1.35 1.71
CA GLY A 292 0.46 -1.70 3.00
C GLY A 292 0.71 -0.48 3.90
N PRO A 293 1.25 -0.68 5.12
CA PRO A 293 1.64 -1.97 5.68
C PRO A 293 0.46 -2.86 6.05
N LEU A 294 0.73 -4.16 6.20
CA LEU A 294 -0.28 -5.14 6.59
C LEU A 294 -0.65 -5.02 8.08
N TRP A 295 -1.92 -5.25 8.42
CA TRP A 295 -2.44 -5.20 9.80
C TRP A 295 -3.74 -6.01 9.92
N ASP A 296 -4.09 -6.44 11.15
CA ASP A 296 -5.32 -7.18 11.53
C ASP A 296 -5.71 -8.32 10.58
N LEU A 297 -5.23 -9.53 10.88
CA LEU A 297 -5.61 -10.77 10.17
C LEU A 297 -6.09 -11.87 11.13
N ASP A 298 -6.63 -11.53 12.29
CA ASP A 298 -7.30 -12.50 13.16
C ASP A 298 -8.62 -13.02 12.56
N LEU A 299 -9.41 -12.15 11.91
CA LEU A 299 -10.58 -12.52 11.10
C LEU A 299 -10.19 -12.89 9.67
N SER A 300 -9.37 -13.93 9.56
CA SER A 300 -8.88 -14.47 8.29
C SER A 300 -8.65 -15.98 8.40
N GLY A 301 -8.22 -16.66 7.33
CA GLY A 301 -7.89 -18.08 7.41
C GLY A 301 -9.10 -18.94 7.79
N GLY A 302 -10.27 -18.62 7.24
CA GLY A 302 -11.54 -19.26 7.56
C GLY A 302 -12.21 -18.79 8.87
N ASN A 303 -11.59 -17.88 9.62
CA ASN A 303 -12.12 -17.40 10.89
C ASN A 303 -13.19 -16.31 10.74
N ALA A 304 -14.29 -16.65 10.06
CA ALA A 304 -15.44 -15.77 9.85
C ALA A 304 -16.73 -16.50 10.21
N ASN A 305 -17.64 -15.83 10.93
CA ASN A 305 -18.95 -16.37 11.26
C ASN A 305 -19.85 -16.39 9.99
N PRO A 306 -20.42 -17.54 9.59
CA PRO A 306 -21.28 -17.64 8.41
C PRO A 306 -22.59 -16.83 8.51
N VAL A 307 -23.07 -16.54 9.72
CA VAL A 307 -24.26 -15.70 9.93
C VAL A 307 -23.95 -14.23 9.65
N ASN A 308 -22.80 -13.74 10.14
CA ASN A 308 -22.40 -12.34 9.96
C ASN A 308 -21.79 -12.07 8.59
N TYR A 309 -21.15 -13.07 7.99
CA TYR A 309 -20.43 -12.95 6.71
C TYR A 309 -20.88 -14.02 5.70
N PRO A 310 -22.17 -14.07 5.31
CA PRO A 310 -22.67 -15.11 4.40
C PRO A 310 -21.96 -15.08 3.03
N THR A 311 -21.62 -13.89 2.53
CA THR A 311 -20.89 -13.71 1.25
C THR A 311 -19.44 -14.21 1.31
N TYR A 312 -18.90 -14.45 2.51
CA TYR A 312 -17.59 -15.08 2.69
C TYR A 312 -17.61 -16.56 2.34
N PHE A 313 -18.76 -17.20 2.24
CA PHE A 313 -18.91 -18.63 1.97
C PHE A 313 -19.47 -18.84 0.55
N GLU A 314 -18.59 -18.92 -0.46
CA GLU A 314 -19.01 -19.16 -1.83
C GLU A 314 -19.48 -20.62 -1.97
N ASN A 315 -20.77 -20.82 -2.24
CA ASN A 315 -21.41 -22.14 -2.26
C ASN A 315 -21.20 -22.92 -0.94
N GLY A 316 -21.23 -22.20 0.19
CA GLY A 316 -21.03 -22.79 1.52
C GLY A 316 -19.57 -23.03 1.91
N ASP A 317 -18.61 -22.67 1.06
CA ASP A 317 -17.19 -22.93 1.27
C ASP A 317 -16.41 -21.61 1.48
N SER A 318 -15.84 -21.42 2.66
CA SER A 318 -15.11 -20.20 3.00
C SER A 318 -13.74 -20.10 2.34
N SER A 319 -13.19 -21.20 1.81
CA SER A 319 -11.89 -21.22 1.11
C SER A 319 -12.00 -20.76 -0.36
N LYS A 320 -13.21 -20.67 -0.91
CA LYS A 320 -13.48 -20.22 -2.28
C LYS A 320 -13.82 -18.73 -2.35
N GLY A 321 -13.90 -18.16 -3.54
CA GLY A 321 -14.23 -16.76 -3.79
C GLY A 321 -13.04 -15.81 -3.73
N LEU A 322 -13.00 -14.85 -4.66
CA LEU A 322 -12.03 -13.77 -4.65
C LEU A 322 -12.58 -12.61 -3.82
N TRP A 323 -11.99 -12.38 -2.66
CA TRP A 323 -12.49 -11.48 -1.63
C TRP A 323 -11.99 -10.05 -1.81
N CYS A 324 -10.72 -9.87 -2.20
CA CYS A 324 -10.12 -8.54 -2.28
C CYS A 324 -10.72 -7.70 -3.42
N GLN A 325 -11.40 -8.33 -4.39
CA GLN A 325 -12.09 -7.65 -5.49
C GLN A 325 -13.42 -7.00 -5.09
N GLN A 326 -13.82 -7.10 -3.83
CA GLN A 326 -14.86 -6.23 -3.27
C GLN A 326 -14.37 -4.78 -3.17
N PHE A 327 -13.05 -4.57 -3.06
CA PHE A 327 -12.47 -3.24 -3.11
C PHE A 327 -12.26 -2.82 -4.57
N THR A 328 -12.97 -1.76 -5.00
CA THR A 328 -13.02 -1.28 -6.40
C THR A 328 -11.65 -1.17 -7.07
N TRP A 329 -10.63 -0.67 -6.35
CA TRP A 329 -9.28 -0.58 -6.89
C TRP A 329 -8.73 -1.94 -7.35
N PHE A 330 -8.84 -2.98 -6.50
CA PHE A 330 -8.35 -4.31 -6.84
C PHE A 330 -9.27 -5.03 -7.83
N LYS A 331 -10.57 -4.74 -7.84
CA LYS A 331 -11.48 -5.21 -8.90
C LYS A 331 -11.00 -4.75 -10.27
N LYS A 332 -10.88 -3.43 -10.47
CA LYS A 332 -10.44 -2.82 -11.73
C LYS A 332 -9.04 -3.27 -12.13
N LEU A 333 -8.11 -3.36 -11.17
CA LEU A 333 -6.77 -3.88 -11.46
C LEU A 333 -6.81 -5.34 -11.94
N MET A 334 -7.57 -6.22 -11.29
CA MET A 334 -7.66 -7.64 -11.67
C MET A 334 -8.42 -7.89 -12.99
N GLU A 335 -9.20 -6.93 -13.47
CA GLU A 335 -9.77 -6.92 -14.82
C GLU A 335 -8.68 -6.69 -15.90
N MET A 336 -7.58 -6.01 -15.55
CA MET A 336 -6.48 -5.73 -16.47
C MET A 336 -5.55 -6.95 -16.63
N PRO A 337 -5.33 -7.46 -17.86
CA PRO A 337 -4.43 -8.58 -18.11
C PRO A 337 -3.02 -8.36 -17.55
N GLU A 338 -2.50 -7.14 -17.60
CA GLU A 338 -1.16 -6.77 -17.15
C GLU A 338 -0.98 -7.01 -15.63
N PHE A 339 -1.93 -6.55 -14.82
CA PHE A 339 -1.89 -6.75 -13.37
C PHE A 339 -2.23 -8.19 -12.99
N TYR A 340 -3.25 -8.79 -13.61
CA TYR A 340 -3.60 -10.20 -13.38
C TYR A 340 -2.39 -11.11 -13.63
N ASN A 341 -1.69 -10.93 -14.75
CA ASN A 341 -0.51 -11.73 -15.10
C ASN A 341 0.62 -11.53 -14.10
N MET A 342 0.81 -10.30 -13.61
CA MET A 342 1.78 -10.01 -12.56
C MET A 342 1.43 -10.74 -11.25
N VAL A 343 0.16 -10.75 -10.85
CA VAL A 343 -0.32 -11.50 -9.67
C VAL A 343 -0.14 -13.00 -9.87
N SER A 344 -0.55 -13.55 -11.02
CA SER A 344 -0.41 -14.98 -11.35
C SER A 344 1.05 -15.44 -11.32
N GLU A 345 1.95 -14.70 -12.01
CA GLU A 345 3.38 -15.01 -12.01
C GLU A 345 3.95 -14.92 -10.59
N ARG A 346 3.60 -13.87 -9.84
CA ARG A 346 4.09 -13.67 -8.48
C ARG A 346 3.60 -14.76 -7.53
N TYR A 347 2.33 -15.18 -7.64
CA TYR A 347 1.75 -16.26 -6.85
C TYR A 347 2.47 -17.59 -7.08
N SER A 348 2.76 -17.91 -8.34
CA SER A 348 3.56 -19.09 -8.70
C SER A 348 4.97 -19.05 -8.09
N GLN A 349 5.64 -17.90 -8.15
CA GLN A 349 6.99 -17.71 -7.59
C GLN A 349 7.06 -17.90 -6.07
N VAL A 350 5.96 -17.66 -5.35
CA VAL A 350 5.92 -17.70 -3.88
C VAL A 350 5.32 -19.00 -3.35
N SER A 351 4.97 -19.95 -4.23
CA SER A 351 4.46 -21.28 -3.87
C SER A 351 5.33 -22.01 -2.84
N GLY A 352 6.66 -21.86 -2.91
CA GLY A 352 7.58 -22.41 -1.91
C GLY A 352 7.45 -21.76 -0.52
N LEU A 353 7.15 -20.45 -0.46
CA LEU A 353 6.87 -19.76 0.81
C LEU A 353 5.54 -20.23 1.41
N ILE A 354 4.50 -20.38 0.57
CA ILE A 354 3.18 -20.89 1.00
C ILE A 354 3.32 -22.33 1.50
N SER A 355 4.02 -23.19 0.75
CA SER A 355 4.27 -24.57 1.14
C SER A 355 5.07 -24.67 2.44
N ASN A 356 6.12 -23.87 2.62
CA ASN A 356 6.86 -23.83 3.88
C ASN A 356 5.98 -23.34 5.05
N MET A 357 5.15 -22.31 4.83
CA MET A 357 4.23 -21.81 5.85
C MET A 357 3.28 -22.91 6.35
N ILE A 358 2.71 -23.70 5.43
CA ILE A 358 1.72 -24.74 5.75
C ILE A 358 2.37 -26.02 6.28
N TYR A 359 3.46 -26.50 5.65
CA TYR A 359 4.01 -27.85 5.90
C TYR A 359 5.43 -27.88 6.46
N GLY A 360 6.14 -26.75 6.43
CA GLY A 360 7.54 -26.67 6.84
C GLY A 360 7.73 -26.83 8.34
N ASN A 361 8.98 -26.93 8.77
CA ASN A 361 9.39 -27.05 10.18
C ASN A 361 10.40 -25.97 10.60
N THR A 362 10.47 -24.86 9.86
CA THR A 362 11.43 -23.78 10.10
C THR A 362 10.80 -22.42 9.89
N GLY A 363 11.30 -21.41 10.61
CA GLY A 363 10.84 -20.03 10.49
C GLY A 363 9.35 -19.90 10.81
N ASN A 364 8.62 -19.16 9.96
CA ASN A 364 7.19 -18.90 10.12
C ASN A 364 6.27 -20.05 9.64
N SER A 365 6.67 -21.31 9.80
CA SER A 365 5.77 -22.43 9.50
C SER A 365 4.85 -22.71 10.67
N ILE A 366 3.65 -23.22 10.39
CA ILE A 366 2.68 -23.62 11.43
C ILE A 366 3.35 -24.56 12.44
N ASN A 367 4.09 -25.57 11.98
CA ASN A 367 4.74 -26.55 12.87
C ASN A 367 5.86 -25.91 13.70
N CYS A 368 6.65 -25.00 13.12
CA CYS A 368 7.72 -24.33 13.85
C CYS A 368 7.15 -23.44 14.96
N ILE A 369 6.12 -22.65 14.66
CA ILE A 369 5.47 -21.77 15.63
C ILE A 369 4.84 -22.59 16.77
N THR A 370 4.01 -23.59 16.43
CA THR A 370 3.32 -24.38 17.46
C THR A 370 4.28 -25.20 18.32
N SER A 371 5.39 -25.68 17.75
CA SER A 371 6.44 -26.36 18.51
C SER A 371 7.21 -25.40 19.41
N THR A 372 7.62 -24.24 18.89
CA THR A 372 8.41 -23.24 19.61
C THR A 372 7.66 -22.66 20.80
N TYR A 373 6.36 -22.40 20.63
CA TYR A 373 5.52 -21.74 21.63
C TYR A 373 4.56 -22.69 22.37
N LYS A 374 4.75 -24.01 22.23
CA LYS A 374 3.86 -25.06 22.76
C LYS A 374 3.47 -24.85 24.23
N ASN A 375 4.44 -24.59 25.09
CA ASN A 375 4.22 -24.46 26.52
C ASN A 375 3.39 -23.21 26.87
N SER A 376 3.69 -22.07 26.24
CA SER A 376 2.95 -20.82 26.42
C SER A 376 1.50 -20.95 25.93
N PHE A 377 1.30 -21.54 24.74
CA PHE A 377 -0.04 -21.79 24.20
C PHE A 377 -0.85 -22.76 25.08
N ALA A 378 -0.22 -23.81 25.62
CA ALA A 378 -0.87 -24.70 26.57
C ALA A 378 -1.29 -23.96 27.86
N ARG A 379 -0.39 -23.15 28.45
CA ARG A 379 -0.71 -22.36 29.65
C ARG A 379 -1.78 -21.31 29.41
N ASN A 380 -1.90 -20.76 28.19
CA ASN A 380 -2.95 -19.82 27.85
C ASN A 380 -4.36 -20.41 28.08
N TYR A 381 -4.56 -21.68 27.72
CA TYR A 381 -5.86 -22.36 27.84
C TYR A 381 -6.01 -23.21 29.12
N LEU A 382 -4.95 -23.38 29.89
CA LEU A 382 -4.98 -24.13 31.15
C LEU A 382 -5.77 -23.34 32.23
N PRO A 383 -6.62 -23.98 33.05
CA PRO A 383 -7.36 -23.29 34.11
C PRO A 383 -6.45 -22.57 35.10
N LYS A 384 -6.92 -21.43 35.65
CA LYS A 384 -6.19 -20.64 36.65
C LYS A 384 -5.77 -21.45 37.88
N LYS A 385 -6.65 -22.33 38.36
CA LYS A 385 -6.38 -23.24 39.48
C LYS A 385 -5.21 -24.21 39.22
N ASN A 386 -4.85 -24.42 37.96
CA ASN A 386 -3.75 -25.27 37.54
C ASN A 386 -2.52 -24.45 37.08
N GLY A 387 -2.48 -23.14 37.37
CA GLY A 387 -1.36 -22.26 37.00
C GLY A 387 -1.39 -21.74 35.56
N GLY A 388 -2.52 -21.85 34.86
CA GLY A 388 -2.72 -21.23 33.54
C GLY A 388 -3.45 -19.89 33.58
N ALA A 389 -3.74 -19.32 32.41
CA ALA A 389 -4.48 -18.06 32.31
C ALA A 389 -6.01 -18.24 32.36
N GLY A 390 -6.51 -19.46 32.09
CA GLY A 390 -7.92 -19.82 32.16
C GLY A 390 -8.77 -19.41 30.96
N TRP A 391 -8.15 -19.05 29.83
CA TRP A 391 -8.90 -18.75 28.61
C TRP A 391 -9.47 -20.03 27.99
N SER A 392 -10.60 -19.92 27.27
CA SER A 392 -11.25 -21.08 26.68
C SER A 392 -10.94 -21.24 25.19
N VAL A 393 -10.64 -22.49 24.80
CA VAL A 393 -10.58 -22.89 23.38
C VAL A 393 -11.94 -23.33 22.87
N THR A 394 -12.76 -23.96 23.72
CA THR A 394 -14.07 -24.53 23.37
C THR A 394 -15.16 -23.47 23.33
N ASN A 395 -15.11 -22.50 24.25
CA ASN A 395 -16.08 -21.42 24.34
C ASN A 395 -15.51 -20.18 23.66
N LYS A 396 -16.35 -19.52 22.86
CA LYS A 396 -16.04 -18.19 22.32
C LYS A 396 -15.89 -17.18 23.46
N ASP A 397 -15.13 -16.12 23.21
CA ASP A 397 -15.10 -14.96 24.11
C ASP A 397 -16.50 -14.33 24.18
N SER A 398 -16.88 -13.75 25.31
CA SER A 398 -18.23 -13.18 25.47
C SER A 398 -18.55 -12.12 24.41
N ALA A 399 -17.53 -11.33 24.01
CA ALA A 399 -17.64 -10.29 23.00
C ALA A 399 -17.53 -10.80 21.55
N ASP A 400 -17.21 -12.08 21.34
CA ASP A 400 -16.98 -12.63 20.02
C ASP A 400 -18.30 -13.02 19.32
N GLY A 401 -18.82 -12.13 18.49
CA GLY A 401 -19.98 -12.40 17.62
C GLY A 401 -19.61 -12.80 16.19
N ILE A 402 -18.35 -12.64 15.79
CA ILE A 402 -17.97 -12.48 14.39
C ILE A 402 -16.95 -13.52 13.91
N SER A 403 -16.23 -14.18 14.81
CA SER A 403 -15.27 -15.22 14.45
C SER A 403 -15.96 -16.57 14.22
N TYR A 404 -15.25 -17.48 13.55
CA TYR A 404 -15.73 -18.85 13.35
C TYR A 404 -15.76 -19.65 14.66
N ALA A 405 -15.03 -19.21 15.70
CA ALA A 405 -14.97 -19.90 16.99
C ALA A 405 -16.36 -20.06 17.64
N GLY A 406 -17.30 -19.15 17.37
CA GLY A 406 -18.66 -19.25 17.86
C GLY A 406 -19.44 -20.47 17.33
N THR A 407 -19.05 -21.01 16.17
CA THR A 407 -19.72 -22.14 15.52
C THR A 407 -18.86 -23.40 15.42
N ALA A 408 -17.54 -23.27 15.52
CA ALA A 408 -16.58 -24.34 15.22
C ALA A 408 -16.62 -25.54 16.18
N LYS A 409 -17.08 -25.34 17.43
CA LYS A 409 -17.12 -26.37 18.49
C LYS A 409 -15.79 -27.15 18.65
N TRP A 410 -14.65 -26.46 18.54
CA TRP A 410 -13.33 -27.07 18.70
C TRP A 410 -13.16 -27.70 20.09
N LYS A 411 -12.62 -28.91 20.15
CA LYS A 411 -12.42 -29.66 21.41
C LYS A 411 -11.14 -29.26 22.12
N ASP A 412 -10.11 -28.90 21.36
CA ASP A 412 -8.78 -28.57 21.85
C ASP A 412 -8.07 -27.60 20.89
N TYR A 413 -6.88 -27.13 21.31
CA TYR A 413 -6.06 -26.22 20.52
C TYR A 413 -5.62 -26.83 19.18
N ASN A 414 -5.32 -28.12 19.15
CA ASN A 414 -4.87 -28.81 17.94
C ASN A 414 -5.96 -28.81 16.86
N SER A 415 -7.23 -28.95 17.26
CA SER A 415 -8.38 -28.87 16.37
C SER A 415 -8.47 -27.51 15.66
N ALA A 416 -8.20 -26.41 16.37
CA ALA A 416 -8.18 -25.07 15.78
C ALA A 416 -7.01 -24.87 14.80
N ILE A 417 -5.85 -25.47 15.10
CA ILE A 417 -4.65 -25.42 14.24
C ILE A 417 -4.85 -26.23 12.96
N GLU A 418 -5.37 -27.45 13.07
CA GLU A 418 -5.59 -28.30 11.89
C GLU A 418 -6.74 -27.78 11.03
N TYR A 419 -7.74 -27.11 11.61
CA TYR A 419 -8.72 -26.35 10.83
C TYR A 419 -8.05 -25.26 9.98
N LEU A 420 -7.21 -24.41 10.61
CA LEU A 420 -6.48 -23.36 9.88
C LEU A 420 -5.57 -23.94 8.79
N ARG A 421 -4.85 -25.03 9.11
CA ARG A 421 -3.97 -25.70 8.15
C ARG A 421 -4.76 -26.20 6.95
N GLN A 422 -5.82 -26.97 7.19
CA GLN A 422 -6.65 -27.53 6.13
C GLN A 422 -7.28 -26.42 5.29
N TRP A 423 -7.78 -25.36 5.93
CA TRP A 423 -8.32 -24.20 5.21
C TRP A 423 -7.29 -23.55 4.29
N LEU A 424 -6.04 -23.37 4.74
CA LEU A 424 -4.97 -22.80 3.93
C LEU A 424 -4.59 -23.70 2.75
N ILE A 425 -4.66 -25.03 2.91
CA ILE A 425 -4.43 -26.00 1.84
C ILE A 425 -5.50 -25.84 0.76
N ASP A 426 -6.77 -25.83 1.16
CA ASP A 426 -7.90 -25.70 0.24
C ASP A 426 -7.90 -24.34 -0.45
N ARG A 427 -7.53 -23.30 0.29
CA ARG A 427 -7.38 -21.93 -0.24
C ARG A 427 -6.26 -21.80 -1.25
N ASP A 428 -5.06 -22.33 -0.97
CA ASP A 428 -3.94 -22.34 -1.91
C ASP A 428 -4.30 -23.13 -3.19
N LYS A 429 -4.98 -24.27 -3.04
CA LYS A 429 -5.50 -25.04 -4.17
C LYS A 429 -6.48 -24.22 -5.01
N TYR A 430 -7.42 -23.51 -4.38
CA TYR A 430 -8.36 -22.64 -5.07
C TYR A 430 -7.65 -21.49 -5.80
N LEU A 431 -6.76 -20.75 -5.14
CA LEU A 431 -6.07 -19.63 -5.76
C LEU A 431 -5.13 -20.05 -6.89
N LYS A 432 -4.49 -21.24 -6.78
CA LYS A 432 -3.75 -21.83 -7.91
C LYS A 432 -4.64 -22.07 -9.13
N SER A 433 -5.90 -22.46 -8.95
CA SER A 433 -6.83 -22.62 -10.08
C SER A 433 -7.29 -21.27 -10.64
N GLN A 434 -7.51 -20.28 -9.79
CA GLN A 434 -7.90 -18.93 -10.22
C GLN A 434 -6.79 -18.18 -10.96
N PHE A 435 -5.54 -18.44 -10.61
CA PHE A 435 -4.36 -17.82 -11.19
C PHE A 435 -3.62 -18.75 -12.16
N ALA A 436 -4.29 -19.80 -12.66
CA ALA A 436 -3.74 -20.68 -13.67
C ALA A 436 -3.74 -20.00 -15.05
N GLY A 437 -2.56 -19.91 -15.66
CA GLY A 437 -2.41 -19.34 -16.99
C GLY A 437 -2.33 -17.80 -17.00
N GLY A 438 -1.96 -17.25 -18.16
CA GLY A 438 -1.96 -15.82 -18.39
C GLY A 438 -3.23 -15.37 -19.10
N ARG A 439 -3.59 -14.10 -18.96
CA ARG A 439 -4.56 -13.41 -19.80
C ARG A 439 -3.84 -12.66 -20.91
N ASP A 440 -4.34 -12.78 -22.13
CA ASP A 440 -3.78 -12.02 -23.24
C ASP A 440 -4.12 -10.54 -23.06
N ALA A 441 -3.13 -9.68 -23.32
CA ALA A 441 -3.36 -8.25 -23.35
C ALA A 441 -4.15 -7.90 -24.62
N THR A 442 -5.35 -7.34 -24.45
CA THR A 442 -6.11 -6.80 -25.56
C THR A 442 -5.39 -5.56 -26.10
N PRO A 443 -5.16 -5.44 -27.43
CA PRO A 443 -4.68 -4.19 -28.02
C PRO A 443 -5.62 -3.04 -27.65
N LYS A 444 -5.10 -2.02 -26.96
CA LYS A 444 -5.85 -0.82 -26.63
C LYS A 444 -5.59 0.26 -27.67
N LYS A 445 -6.66 0.90 -28.14
CA LYS A 445 -6.60 2.13 -28.94
C LYS A 445 -6.15 3.25 -28.00
N ASN A 446 -5.02 3.88 -28.32
CA ASN A 446 -4.53 5.05 -27.60
C ASN A 446 -4.70 6.29 -28.48
N ILE A 447 -5.57 7.18 -28.05
CA ILE A 447 -5.78 8.48 -28.70
C ILE A 447 -5.03 9.53 -27.89
N THR A 448 -4.24 10.34 -28.58
CA THR A 448 -3.61 11.53 -28.02
C THR A 448 -4.15 12.72 -28.78
N VAL A 449 -4.65 13.72 -28.06
CA VAL A 449 -5.16 14.96 -28.64
C VAL A 449 -4.29 16.11 -28.19
N THR A 450 -3.83 16.90 -29.14
CA THR A 450 -3.12 18.15 -28.88
C THR A 450 -3.83 19.30 -29.58
N TYR A 451 -3.61 20.50 -29.07
CA TYR A 451 -4.17 21.72 -29.63
C TYR A 451 -3.04 22.76 -29.71
N ASN A 452 -3.06 23.55 -30.77
CA ASN A 452 -2.17 24.69 -30.95
C ASN A 452 -3.03 25.94 -31.06
N GLU A 453 -2.65 26.99 -30.32
CA GLU A 453 -3.36 28.26 -30.37
C GLU A 453 -3.38 28.84 -31.79
N SER A 454 -4.53 29.37 -32.16
CA SER A 454 -4.80 30.02 -33.43
C SER A 454 -5.43 31.39 -33.20
N ALA A 455 -5.23 32.29 -34.16
CA ALA A 455 -5.78 33.64 -34.10
C ALA A 455 -7.32 33.68 -34.18
N ASP A 456 -7.94 32.60 -34.66
CA ASP A 456 -9.39 32.46 -34.75
C ASP A 456 -10.02 31.74 -33.55
N ASP A 457 -9.24 31.39 -32.52
CA ASP A 457 -9.79 30.83 -31.29
C ASP A 457 -10.59 31.87 -30.51
N ILE A 458 -11.70 31.45 -29.93
CA ILE A 458 -12.48 32.32 -29.03
C ILE A 458 -11.96 32.09 -27.62
N VAL A 459 -11.10 33.00 -27.16
CA VAL A 459 -10.67 33.03 -25.75
C VAL A 459 -11.85 33.44 -24.87
N LEU A 460 -12.11 32.63 -23.84
CA LEU A 460 -13.22 32.79 -22.88
C LEU A 460 -12.78 33.62 -21.66
N ASP A 461 -12.08 34.71 -21.92
CA ASP A 461 -11.55 35.70 -20.95
C ASP A 461 -12.54 36.84 -20.62
N GLY A 462 -13.76 36.74 -21.15
CA GLY A 462 -14.82 37.70 -20.93
C GLY A 462 -14.95 38.74 -22.04
N ASN A 463 -15.84 39.70 -21.82
CA ASN A 463 -16.04 40.84 -22.71
C ASN A 463 -14.94 41.91 -22.49
N PRO A 464 -14.92 43.02 -23.27
CA PRO A 464 -13.89 44.06 -23.12
C PRO A 464 -13.78 44.70 -21.72
N LYS A 465 -14.77 44.51 -20.85
CA LYS A 465 -14.75 44.96 -19.45
C LYS A 465 -14.23 43.89 -18.48
N GLY A 466 -13.79 42.73 -18.97
CA GLY A 466 -13.37 41.58 -18.17
C GLY A 466 -14.52 40.82 -17.49
N ASN A 467 -15.77 41.17 -17.78
CA ASN A 467 -16.94 40.48 -17.25
C ASN A 467 -17.32 39.30 -18.14
N GLN A 468 -18.06 38.33 -17.62
CA GLN A 468 -18.56 37.16 -18.37
C GLN A 468 -17.46 36.20 -18.85
N ALA A 469 -16.44 35.95 -18.02
CA ALA A 469 -15.31 35.08 -18.31
C ALA A 469 -15.51 33.66 -17.74
N MET A 470 -14.93 32.66 -18.42
CA MET A 470 -14.70 31.31 -17.86
C MET A 470 -13.35 31.21 -17.16
N ILE A 471 -12.36 31.98 -17.62
CA ILE A 471 -11.03 32.05 -17.00
C ILE A 471 -11.18 32.80 -15.67
N GLY A 472 -10.75 32.17 -14.58
CA GLY A 472 -10.93 32.70 -13.24
C GLY A 472 -10.82 31.63 -12.15
N SER A 473 -11.00 32.06 -10.91
CA SER A 473 -11.04 31.18 -9.73
C SER A 473 -12.45 31.18 -9.13
N TYR A 474 -12.92 29.99 -8.82
CA TYR A 474 -14.25 29.69 -8.31
C TYR A 474 -14.12 28.84 -7.05
N SER A 475 -14.97 29.12 -6.07
CA SER A 475 -15.10 28.33 -4.86
C SER A 475 -16.57 28.16 -4.52
N TRP A 476 -16.91 27.00 -3.98
CA TRP A 476 -18.26 26.71 -3.53
C TRP A 476 -18.22 25.95 -2.21
N THR A 477 -19.32 26.07 -1.48
CA THR A 477 -19.58 25.27 -0.29
C THR A 477 -20.46 24.08 -0.67
N ASP A 478 -20.65 23.15 0.25
CA ASP A 478 -21.57 22.01 0.22
C ASP A 478 -23.08 22.35 0.03
N LYS A 479 -23.40 23.54 -0.48
CA LYS A 479 -24.78 23.97 -0.77
C LYS A 479 -25.28 23.42 -2.10
N ASP A 480 -26.60 23.30 -2.18
CA ASP A 480 -27.28 22.62 -3.27
C ASP A 480 -27.08 23.29 -4.64
N TYR A 481 -26.96 24.60 -4.74
CA TYR A 481 -26.83 25.22 -6.05
C TYR A 481 -26.11 26.55 -6.00
N GLN A 482 -25.15 26.73 -6.90
CA GLN A 482 -24.42 27.98 -7.03
C GLN A 482 -24.30 28.38 -8.49
N TRP A 483 -24.76 29.59 -8.81
CA TRP A 483 -24.46 30.26 -10.07
C TRP A 483 -23.06 30.89 -10.00
N LEU A 484 -22.22 30.56 -10.97
CA LEU A 484 -20.82 31.03 -11.02
C LEU A 484 -20.61 32.15 -12.05
N GLY A 485 -21.55 32.36 -12.97
CA GLY A 485 -21.43 33.38 -14.00
C GLY A 485 -22.09 33.00 -15.32
N PHE A 486 -22.08 33.94 -16.26
CA PHE A 486 -22.37 33.71 -17.66
C PHE A 486 -21.09 33.93 -18.47
N VAL A 487 -20.86 33.12 -19.50
CA VAL A 487 -19.73 33.25 -20.43
C VAL A 487 -20.25 33.66 -21.79
N ASN A 488 -19.65 34.68 -22.39
CA ASN A 488 -20.09 35.24 -23.68
C ASN A 488 -19.13 34.83 -24.80
N PHE A 489 -19.68 34.39 -25.94
CA PHE A 489 -18.91 34.01 -27.12
C PHE A 489 -18.59 35.15 -28.09
N LYS A 490 -18.84 36.40 -27.68
CA LYS A 490 -18.53 37.63 -28.44
C LYS A 490 -19.22 37.70 -29.81
N GLY A 491 -20.25 36.88 -30.04
CA GLY A 491 -20.92 36.73 -31.33
C GLY A 491 -20.09 36.01 -32.39
N LEU A 492 -19.00 35.33 -31.98
CA LEU A 492 -18.04 34.71 -32.89
C LEU A 492 -18.24 33.20 -33.06
N ALA A 493 -18.97 32.55 -32.15
CA ALA A 493 -19.17 31.10 -32.19
C ALA A 493 -20.19 30.70 -33.26
N ASP A 494 -19.92 29.57 -33.92
CA ASP A 494 -20.79 28.91 -34.89
C ASP A 494 -20.50 27.40 -34.89
N SER A 495 -21.09 26.66 -35.82
CA SER A 495 -20.91 25.21 -35.94
C SER A 495 -19.50 24.76 -36.32
N SER A 496 -18.61 25.69 -36.72
CA SER A 496 -17.20 25.36 -37.00
C SER A 496 -16.38 25.14 -35.73
N TYR A 497 -16.81 25.67 -34.58
CA TYR A 497 -16.15 25.45 -33.29
C TYR A 497 -16.60 24.13 -32.69
N LYS A 498 -15.70 23.14 -32.69
CA LYS A 498 -16.01 21.76 -32.31
C LYS A 498 -15.53 21.37 -30.92
N TYR A 499 -14.58 22.13 -30.37
CA TYR A 499 -13.90 21.74 -29.14
C TYR A 499 -13.89 22.86 -28.10
N LEU A 500 -14.02 22.46 -26.84
CA LEU A 500 -13.79 23.33 -25.67
C LEU A 500 -12.49 22.89 -24.99
N VAL A 501 -11.50 23.78 -25.00
CA VAL A 501 -10.21 23.58 -24.33
C VAL A 501 -10.25 24.27 -22.98
N ILE A 502 -9.84 23.57 -21.93
CA ILE A 502 -9.80 24.09 -20.55
C ILE A 502 -8.49 23.66 -19.89
N ARG A 503 -7.75 24.60 -19.32
CA ARG A 503 -6.61 24.32 -18.44
C ARG A 503 -6.94 24.71 -17.02
N TYR A 504 -7.04 23.72 -16.12
CA TYR A 504 -7.56 23.94 -14.78
C TYR A 504 -6.73 23.30 -13.65
N THR A 505 -6.92 23.81 -12.45
CA THR A 505 -6.47 23.23 -11.17
C THR A 505 -7.65 23.20 -10.22
N GLY A 506 -7.86 22.07 -9.55
CA GLY A 506 -8.95 21.90 -8.59
C GLY A 506 -9.99 20.88 -9.04
N ASP A 507 -11.20 21.00 -8.49
CA ASP A 507 -12.32 20.07 -8.64
C ASP A 507 -13.27 20.53 -9.75
N ILE A 508 -13.60 19.66 -10.70
CA ILE A 508 -14.63 19.93 -11.73
C ILE A 508 -15.80 18.96 -11.62
N SER A 509 -15.83 18.12 -10.58
CA SER A 509 -16.72 16.96 -10.51
C SER A 509 -18.20 17.33 -10.48
N THR A 510 -18.56 18.45 -9.88
CA THR A 510 -19.95 18.94 -9.81
C THR A 510 -20.19 20.18 -10.69
N PHE A 511 -19.20 20.53 -11.53
CA PHE A 511 -19.27 21.65 -12.44
C PHE A 511 -20.14 21.30 -13.66
N ARG A 512 -20.96 22.26 -14.11
CA ARG A 512 -21.81 22.11 -15.29
C ARG A 512 -21.95 23.39 -16.10
N LEU A 513 -22.23 23.22 -17.39
CA LEU A 513 -22.48 24.30 -18.34
C LEU A 513 -23.88 24.19 -18.96
N GLU A 514 -24.60 25.30 -19.09
CA GLU A 514 -25.88 25.39 -19.81
C GLU A 514 -25.74 26.40 -20.96
N PHE A 515 -25.71 25.92 -22.20
CA PHE A 515 -25.45 26.75 -23.37
C PHE A 515 -26.71 27.49 -23.86
N ARG A 516 -26.50 28.66 -24.44
CA ARG A 516 -27.55 29.59 -24.89
C ARG A 516 -27.45 29.80 -26.40
N GLY A 517 -28.60 29.90 -27.04
CA GLY A 517 -28.74 30.02 -28.48
C GLY A 517 -29.94 30.87 -28.87
N LYS A 518 -30.21 30.98 -30.18
CA LYS A 518 -31.45 31.58 -30.70
C LYS A 518 -32.20 30.65 -31.63
N SER A 519 -33.52 30.73 -31.60
CA SER A 519 -34.43 30.16 -32.60
C SER A 519 -35.35 31.28 -33.07
N GLY A 520 -35.03 31.90 -34.20
CA GLY A 520 -35.67 33.16 -34.60
C GLY A 520 -35.29 34.30 -33.64
N SER A 521 -36.29 35.02 -33.12
CA SER A 521 -36.10 36.06 -32.10
C SER A 521 -35.87 35.50 -30.69
N ASP A 522 -36.24 34.24 -30.45
CA ASP A 522 -36.36 33.69 -29.11
C ASP A 522 -35.05 33.05 -28.65
N GLU A 523 -34.69 33.31 -27.39
CA GLU A 523 -33.52 32.70 -26.78
C GLU A 523 -33.84 31.28 -26.31
N ILE A 524 -33.03 30.32 -26.74
CA ILE A 524 -33.16 28.91 -26.37
C ILE A 524 -32.01 28.47 -25.48
N LYS A 525 -32.25 27.43 -24.68
CA LYS A 525 -31.25 26.82 -23.79
C LYS A 525 -30.96 25.39 -24.20
N SER A 526 -29.73 24.96 -24.03
CA SER A 526 -29.39 23.54 -24.06
C SER A 526 -29.88 22.87 -22.78
N LYS A 527 -29.87 21.54 -22.75
CA LYS A 527 -29.86 20.83 -21.46
C LYS A 527 -28.52 21.13 -20.74
N PRO A 528 -28.43 20.99 -19.42
CA PRO A 528 -27.16 21.13 -18.70
C PRO A 528 -26.21 19.99 -19.06
N TYR A 529 -24.94 20.33 -19.28
CA TYR A 529 -23.84 19.39 -19.55
C TYR A 529 -22.90 19.32 -18.36
N TRP A 530 -22.62 18.09 -17.92
CA TRP A 530 -21.83 17.82 -16.71
C TRP A 530 -20.46 17.24 -17.04
N PHE A 531 -19.46 17.56 -16.21
CA PHE A 531 -18.15 16.89 -16.26
C PHE A 531 -18.19 15.52 -15.56
N LYS A 532 -19.02 15.40 -14.53
CA LYS A 532 -19.44 14.13 -13.95
C LYS A 532 -20.78 14.35 -13.25
N ASN A 533 -21.84 13.67 -13.67
CA ASN A 533 -23.01 13.55 -12.79
C ASN A 533 -23.66 12.18 -13.00
N VAL A 534 -23.86 11.45 -11.89
CA VAL A 534 -24.41 10.09 -11.92
C VAL A 534 -25.93 10.06 -12.06
N TYR A 535 -26.59 11.22 -11.97
CA TYR A 535 -28.05 11.35 -12.02
C TYR A 535 -28.59 11.87 -13.35
N TYR A 536 -27.74 12.39 -14.24
CA TYR A 536 -28.18 13.01 -15.51
C TYR A 536 -27.39 12.51 -16.72
N ASP A 537 -28.06 12.44 -17.87
CA ASP A 537 -27.52 11.76 -19.05
C ASP A 537 -26.54 12.59 -19.88
N ASN A 538 -26.62 13.92 -19.88
CA ASN A 538 -25.75 14.75 -20.75
C ASN A 538 -24.41 15.03 -20.06
N ASN A 539 -23.38 14.33 -20.49
CA ASN A 539 -22.02 14.46 -19.97
C ASN A 539 -21.07 14.89 -21.09
N PHE A 540 -20.06 15.67 -20.72
CA PHE A 540 -18.99 16.00 -21.66
C PHE A 540 -18.16 14.77 -22.02
N VAL A 541 -17.84 14.66 -23.30
CA VAL A 541 -16.97 13.64 -23.86
C VAL A 541 -15.63 14.29 -24.21
N SER A 542 -14.55 13.70 -23.74
CA SER A 542 -13.20 14.14 -24.10
C SER A 542 -12.90 13.82 -25.57
N ALA A 543 -12.10 14.66 -26.20
CA ALA A 543 -11.62 14.40 -27.56
C ALA A 543 -10.72 13.15 -27.63
N ASP A 544 -10.05 12.78 -26.54
CA ASP A 544 -9.21 11.58 -26.44
C ASP A 544 -9.98 10.31 -26.06
N GLU A 545 -11.31 10.39 -25.94
CA GLU A 545 -12.20 9.29 -25.57
C GLU A 545 -11.89 8.65 -24.20
N LYS A 546 -11.11 9.34 -23.36
CA LYS A 546 -10.83 8.93 -21.97
C LYS A 546 -11.80 9.55 -20.98
N VAL A 547 -12.03 8.91 -19.84
CA VAL A 547 -12.80 9.55 -18.77
C VAL A 547 -12.12 10.84 -18.30
N LEU A 548 -12.93 11.87 -18.06
CA LEU A 548 -12.46 13.19 -17.64
C LEU A 548 -11.75 13.12 -16.30
N SER A 549 -10.57 13.75 -16.16
CA SER A 549 -9.93 13.93 -14.85
C SER A 549 -10.79 14.90 -14.04
N LEU A 550 -11.27 14.51 -12.86
CA LEU A 550 -12.24 15.32 -12.12
C LEU A 550 -11.60 16.20 -11.04
N TYR A 551 -10.36 15.87 -10.68
CA TYR A 551 -9.54 16.65 -9.77
C TYR A 551 -8.09 16.55 -10.19
N ASP A 552 -7.48 17.70 -10.40
CA ASP A 552 -6.14 17.72 -10.95
C ASP A 552 -5.43 19.06 -10.68
N THR A 553 -4.15 19.11 -10.98
CA THR A 553 -3.35 20.33 -10.97
C THR A 553 -2.77 20.54 -12.35
N ASP A 554 -2.97 21.73 -12.89
CA ASP A 554 -2.46 22.16 -14.19
C ASP A 554 -2.87 21.22 -15.34
N LYS A 555 -4.12 20.76 -15.34
CA LYS A 555 -4.63 19.79 -16.30
C LYS A 555 -5.22 20.49 -17.50
N LEU A 556 -4.68 20.19 -18.68
CA LEU A 556 -5.32 20.46 -19.96
C LEU A 556 -6.37 19.39 -20.25
N LEU A 557 -7.58 19.84 -20.53
CA LEU A 557 -8.72 19.03 -20.95
C LEU A 557 -9.25 19.59 -22.28
N ILE A 558 -9.51 18.69 -23.22
CA ILE A 558 -10.07 19.01 -24.54
C ILE A 558 -11.36 18.21 -24.66
N ILE A 559 -12.49 18.93 -24.69
CA ILE A 559 -13.83 18.37 -24.83
C ILE A 559 -14.23 18.43 -26.28
N ASP A 560 -14.80 17.35 -26.79
CA ASP A 560 -15.42 17.27 -28.10
C ASP A 560 -16.91 17.59 -27.94
N LEU A 561 -17.31 18.80 -28.34
CA LEU A 561 -18.67 19.31 -28.12
C LEU A 561 -19.67 18.54 -28.98
N GLU A 562 -19.28 18.19 -30.22
CA GLU A 562 -20.11 17.42 -31.14
C GLU A 562 -20.35 16.00 -30.61
N LYS A 563 -19.30 15.30 -30.16
CA LYS A 563 -19.45 13.97 -29.52
C LYS A 563 -20.19 14.03 -28.19
N SER A 564 -20.16 15.17 -27.50
CA SER A 564 -20.99 15.41 -26.32
C SER A 564 -22.48 15.60 -26.69
N GLY A 565 -22.82 15.81 -27.96
CA GLY A 565 -24.17 16.09 -28.43
C GLY A 565 -24.55 17.58 -28.46
N LEU A 566 -23.56 18.48 -28.36
CA LEU A 566 -23.74 19.92 -28.37
C LEU A 566 -23.38 20.53 -29.74
N ASP A 567 -24.35 21.20 -30.35
CA ASP A 567 -24.18 21.94 -31.60
C ASP A 567 -24.08 23.44 -31.35
N LEU A 568 -22.89 24.01 -31.58
CA LEU A 568 -22.67 25.45 -31.45
C LEU A 568 -23.28 26.25 -32.60
N GLY A 569 -23.72 25.65 -33.72
CA GLY A 569 -24.56 26.33 -34.70
C GLY A 569 -25.91 26.75 -34.12
N LYS A 570 -26.42 25.99 -33.15
CA LYS A 570 -27.66 26.27 -32.42
C LYS A 570 -27.43 27.06 -31.13
N TYR A 571 -26.36 26.77 -30.40
CA TYR A 571 -26.08 27.32 -29.07
C TYR A 571 -24.83 28.23 -29.04
N ASN A 572 -24.83 29.29 -29.86
CA ASN A 572 -23.69 30.19 -30.08
C ASN A 572 -23.66 31.50 -29.27
N LEU A 573 -24.57 31.74 -28.33
CA LEU A 573 -24.55 32.99 -27.57
C LEU A 573 -23.53 32.98 -26.43
N GLY A 574 -23.33 31.82 -25.81
CA GLY A 574 -22.58 31.67 -24.57
C GLY A 574 -23.12 30.54 -23.71
N PHE A 575 -22.71 30.48 -22.43
CA PHE A 575 -23.26 29.53 -21.47
C PHE A 575 -23.30 30.05 -20.04
N HIS A 576 -24.22 29.53 -19.24
CA HIS A 576 -24.19 29.69 -17.79
C HIS A 576 -23.28 28.65 -17.15
N MET A 577 -22.54 29.08 -16.12
CA MET A 577 -21.70 28.23 -15.28
C MET A 577 -22.38 28.00 -13.93
N HIS A 578 -22.43 26.74 -13.51
CA HIS A 578 -23.05 26.36 -12.24
C HIS A 578 -22.31 25.24 -11.52
N MET A 579 -22.48 25.20 -10.20
CA MET A 579 -22.26 24.04 -9.33
C MET A 579 -23.60 23.53 -8.82
N ALA A 580 -23.76 22.21 -8.62
CA ALA A 580 -25.06 21.63 -8.30
C ALA A 580 -25.05 20.42 -7.35
N ALA A 581 -26.20 20.23 -6.69
CA ALA A 581 -26.37 19.91 -5.27
C ALA A 581 -26.00 18.55 -4.74
N SER A 582 -26.32 17.50 -5.47
CA SER A 582 -26.45 16.20 -4.85
C SER A 582 -25.04 15.68 -4.60
N GLU A 583 -24.57 15.73 -3.35
CA GLU A 583 -23.24 15.31 -2.89
C GLU A 583 -22.11 16.35 -3.05
N CYS A 584 -22.43 17.63 -3.23
CA CYS A 584 -21.41 18.69 -3.24
C CYS A 584 -20.63 18.72 -1.93
N ARG A 585 -19.31 18.58 -2.04
CA ARG A 585 -18.36 18.95 -0.99
C ARG A 585 -17.80 20.34 -1.30
N ASN A 586 -17.26 21.00 -0.28
CA ASN A 586 -16.48 22.21 -0.48
C ASN A 586 -15.42 21.97 -1.55
N GLY A 587 -15.28 22.93 -2.47
CA GLY A 587 -14.35 22.76 -3.58
C GLY A 587 -13.90 24.09 -4.15
N GLU A 588 -12.76 24.02 -4.82
CA GLU A 588 -12.11 25.13 -5.49
C GLU A 588 -11.77 24.69 -6.92
N LEU A 589 -11.90 25.63 -7.86
CA LEU A 589 -11.56 25.45 -9.26
C LEU A 589 -10.91 26.73 -9.77
N THR A 590 -9.70 26.63 -10.30
CA THR A 590 -9.06 27.71 -11.06
C THR A 590 -8.92 27.27 -12.50
N ILE A 591 -9.48 28.05 -13.41
CA ILE A 591 -9.36 27.89 -14.86
C ILE A 591 -8.38 28.95 -15.35
N SER A 592 -7.20 28.51 -15.77
CA SER A 592 -6.09 29.36 -16.23
C SER A 592 -6.11 29.64 -17.73
N ASP A 593 -6.80 28.80 -18.50
CA ASP A 593 -7.02 28.98 -19.93
C ASP A 593 -8.34 28.30 -20.31
N ALA A 594 -9.13 28.94 -21.17
CA ALA A 594 -10.38 28.39 -21.66
C ALA A 594 -10.73 28.97 -23.03
N ARG A 595 -10.98 28.10 -24.01
CA ARG A 595 -11.15 28.50 -25.42
C ARG A 595 -12.14 27.61 -26.16
N LEU A 596 -12.87 28.19 -27.11
CA LEU A 596 -13.49 27.43 -28.19
C LEU A 596 -12.55 27.39 -29.38
N VAL A 597 -12.35 26.19 -29.92
CA VAL A 597 -11.41 25.95 -31.02
C VAL A 597 -12.06 25.08 -32.10
N LYS A 598 -11.71 25.32 -33.36
CA LYS A 598 -12.35 24.65 -34.51
C LYS A 598 -11.80 23.25 -34.77
N SER A 599 -10.52 23.04 -34.49
CA SER A 599 -9.84 21.78 -34.76
C SER A 599 -8.78 21.48 -33.72
N VAL A 600 -8.43 20.19 -33.61
CA VAL A 600 -7.38 19.67 -32.74
C VAL A 600 -6.62 18.59 -33.50
N ASP A 601 -5.37 18.38 -33.12
CA ASP A 601 -4.52 17.33 -33.70
C ASP A 601 -4.80 16.01 -32.97
N ILE A 602 -5.39 15.04 -33.68
CA ILE A 602 -5.70 13.71 -33.14
C ILE A 602 -4.70 12.70 -33.67
N LYS A 603 -3.96 12.06 -32.75
CA LYS A 603 -3.06 10.96 -33.06
C LYS A 603 -3.57 9.68 -32.44
N VAL A 604 -3.92 8.70 -33.27
CA VAL A 604 -4.30 7.35 -32.83
C VAL A 604 -3.10 6.42 -32.98
N THR A 605 -2.83 5.64 -31.94
CA THR A 605 -1.80 4.59 -31.93
C THR A 605 -2.34 3.33 -31.28
N GLY A 606 -2.04 2.15 -31.82
CA GLY A 606 -2.58 0.89 -31.29
C GLY A 606 -4.05 0.66 -31.63
N GLY A 607 -4.47 -0.61 -31.55
CA GLY A 607 -5.73 -1.12 -32.11
C GLY A 607 -5.49 -1.83 -33.45
N GLU A 608 -6.18 -2.96 -33.68
CA GLU A 608 -6.30 -3.50 -35.05
C GLU A 608 -7.16 -2.51 -35.86
N GLU A 609 -6.65 -2.07 -37.02
CA GLU A 609 -7.50 -1.49 -38.05
C GLU A 609 -8.43 -2.59 -38.57
N THR A 610 -9.63 -2.69 -38.00
CA THR A 610 -10.73 -3.39 -38.63
C THR A 610 -11.60 -2.37 -39.36
N THR A 611 -11.16 -1.96 -40.55
CA THR A 611 -12.12 -1.57 -41.58
C THR A 611 -12.93 -2.82 -41.94
N LYS A 612 -14.16 -2.93 -41.44
CA LYS A 612 -15.15 -3.87 -41.96
C LYS A 612 -16.50 -3.19 -42.14
N GLU A 613 -16.88 -3.06 -43.40
CA GLU A 613 -18.26 -2.96 -43.87
C GLU A 613 -19.13 -4.10 -43.31
N PRO A 614 -20.46 -3.90 -43.22
CA PRO A 614 -21.36 -4.82 -42.53
C PRO A 614 -21.67 -6.04 -43.41
N HIS A 615 -21.42 -7.25 -42.90
CA HIS A 615 -22.09 -8.44 -43.40
C HIS A 615 -22.50 -9.41 -42.29
N THR A 616 -23.63 -10.05 -42.59
CA THR A 616 -24.57 -10.86 -41.83
C THR A 616 -24.03 -12.17 -41.22
N THR A 617 -24.84 -12.68 -40.29
CA THR A 617 -24.65 -13.71 -39.27
C THR A 617 -24.49 -15.20 -39.68
N LYS A 618 -23.80 -15.95 -38.78
CA LYS A 618 -23.99 -17.35 -38.29
C LYS A 618 -23.27 -18.54 -39.02
N PRO A 619 -23.06 -19.72 -38.38
CA PRO A 619 -21.89 -20.06 -37.54
C PRO A 619 -21.13 -21.35 -37.93
N ALA A 620 -20.00 -21.56 -37.23
CA ALA A 620 -19.28 -22.82 -36.94
C ALA A 620 -18.23 -23.36 -37.93
N SER A 621 -16.96 -23.39 -37.50
CA SER A 621 -16.14 -24.62 -37.38
C SER A 621 -14.78 -24.30 -36.74
N LYS A 622 -14.27 -25.25 -35.95
CA LYS A 622 -12.91 -25.26 -35.37
C LYS A 622 -11.98 -25.94 -36.39
N PRO A 623 -10.81 -25.37 -36.73
CA PRO A 623 -9.58 -26.12 -36.44
C PRO A 623 -8.32 -25.26 -36.13
N THR A 624 -7.53 -25.81 -35.21
CA THR A 624 -6.06 -26.01 -35.23
C THR A 624 -5.08 -24.84 -35.38
N ALA A 625 -4.08 -24.90 -34.49
CA ALA A 625 -2.96 -24.01 -34.27
C ALA A 625 -2.07 -23.73 -35.50
N THR A 626 -1.59 -22.49 -35.63
CA THR A 626 -0.26 -22.18 -36.20
C THR A 626 0.30 -20.90 -35.57
N SER A 627 1.60 -20.94 -35.26
CA SER A 627 2.36 -19.96 -34.48
C SER A 627 2.62 -18.63 -35.19
N GLY A 628 2.38 -17.50 -34.51
CA GLY A 628 2.82 -16.16 -34.91
C GLY A 628 3.55 -15.43 -33.76
N THR A 629 4.87 -15.24 -33.91
CA THR A 629 5.78 -14.67 -32.90
C THR A 629 5.69 -13.14 -32.80
N SER A 630 5.33 -12.60 -31.62
CA SER A 630 5.52 -11.19 -31.29
C SER A 630 6.89 -10.97 -30.59
N THR A 631 7.68 -10.02 -31.08
CA THR A 631 9.06 -9.78 -30.64
C THR A 631 9.11 -9.06 -29.29
N LYS A 632 9.09 -9.86 -28.22
CA LYS A 632 9.49 -9.54 -26.85
C LYS A 632 10.87 -8.84 -26.86
N VAL A 633 11.02 -7.68 -26.21
CA VAL A 633 12.34 -7.05 -25.99
C VAL A 633 13.14 -7.97 -25.06
N THR A 634 13.91 -8.87 -25.65
CA THR A 634 14.64 -9.93 -24.95
C THR A 634 15.92 -9.40 -24.33
N ARG A 635 16.12 -9.61 -23.02
CA ARG A 635 17.34 -9.20 -22.31
C ARG A 635 18.58 -9.75 -23.06
N PRO A 636 19.66 -8.97 -23.20
CA PRO A 636 20.83 -9.45 -23.93
C PRO A 636 21.45 -10.64 -23.19
N LYS A 637 22.09 -11.54 -23.96
CA LYS A 637 22.82 -12.69 -23.41
C LYS A 637 23.89 -12.22 -22.43
N ALA A 638 23.89 -12.80 -21.22
CA ALA A 638 24.89 -12.49 -20.20
C ALA A 638 26.30 -12.97 -20.62
N THR A 639 27.32 -12.22 -20.19
CA THR A 639 28.73 -12.63 -20.31
C THR A 639 29.21 -13.30 -19.02
N SER A 640 30.43 -13.85 -19.03
CA SER A 640 31.10 -14.40 -17.85
C SER A 640 32.55 -13.90 -17.76
N ILE A 641 33.02 -13.68 -16.53
CA ILE A 641 34.42 -13.33 -16.28
C ILE A 641 35.28 -14.56 -16.52
N LYS A 642 36.21 -14.50 -17.46
CA LYS A 642 37.22 -15.54 -17.71
C LYS A 642 38.26 -15.54 -16.60
N SER A 643 38.91 -14.41 -16.38
CA SER A 643 40.02 -14.30 -15.42
C SER A 643 40.11 -12.92 -14.77
N ILE A 644 40.70 -12.88 -13.58
CA ILE A 644 41.08 -11.64 -12.88
C ILE A 644 42.57 -11.75 -12.54
N LYS A 645 43.42 -11.01 -13.27
CA LYS A 645 44.86 -10.93 -12.98
C LYS A 645 45.12 -9.81 -11.97
N LYS A 646 45.73 -10.17 -10.84
CA LYS A 646 46.07 -9.26 -9.73
C LYS A 646 47.41 -8.56 -9.94
N ALA A 647 47.47 -7.24 -9.72
CA ALA A 647 48.68 -6.42 -9.73
C ALA A 647 48.67 -5.39 -8.57
N LYS A 648 49.73 -4.58 -8.44
CA LYS A 648 49.83 -3.52 -7.42
C LYS A 648 48.72 -2.49 -7.67
N LYS A 649 47.88 -2.25 -6.65
CA LYS A 649 46.74 -1.31 -6.69
C LYS A 649 45.80 -1.49 -7.90
N SER A 650 45.74 -2.68 -8.51
CA SER A 650 44.93 -2.90 -9.72
C SER A 650 44.52 -4.35 -9.97
N LEU A 651 43.43 -4.52 -10.73
CA LEU A 651 42.90 -5.80 -11.20
C LEU A 651 42.63 -5.71 -12.70
N LYS A 652 43.22 -6.61 -13.51
CA LYS A 652 42.89 -6.79 -14.93
C LYS A 652 41.83 -7.88 -15.07
N ILE A 653 40.62 -7.49 -15.44
CA ILE A 653 39.47 -8.38 -15.60
C ILE A 653 39.33 -8.69 -17.09
N SER A 654 39.21 -9.98 -17.44
CA SER A 654 38.96 -10.44 -18.81
C SER A 654 37.70 -11.29 -18.86
N TRP A 655 36.88 -11.19 -19.92
CA TRP A 655 35.56 -11.83 -20.02
C TRP A 655 35.28 -12.43 -21.40
N LYS A 656 34.20 -13.22 -21.50
CA LYS A 656 33.75 -13.84 -22.77
C LYS A 656 33.09 -12.78 -23.66
N LYS A 657 33.55 -12.65 -24.91
CA LYS A 657 32.94 -11.77 -25.92
C LYS A 657 31.53 -12.26 -26.23
N ILE A 658 30.56 -11.34 -26.26
CA ILE A 658 29.19 -11.60 -26.72
C ILE A 658 28.97 -10.74 -27.97
N LYS A 659 28.64 -11.38 -29.10
CA LYS A 659 28.26 -10.69 -30.35
C LYS A 659 26.81 -10.18 -30.22
N GLY A 660 26.48 -9.06 -30.88
CA GLY A 660 25.11 -8.52 -30.90
C GLY A 660 24.72 -7.63 -29.71
N VAL A 661 25.67 -7.29 -28.82
CA VAL A 661 25.45 -6.32 -27.72
C VAL A 661 26.21 -5.03 -28.01
N LYS A 662 25.80 -3.91 -27.42
CA LYS A 662 26.50 -2.62 -27.57
C LYS A 662 27.76 -2.56 -26.71
N GLY A 663 27.73 -3.14 -25.51
CA GLY A 663 28.89 -3.11 -24.62
C GLY A 663 28.70 -3.87 -23.32
N TYR A 664 29.55 -3.58 -22.34
CA TYR A 664 29.55 -4.22 -21.02
C TYR A 664 29.54 -3.22 -19.88
N GLN A 665 29.03 -3.64 -18.72
CA GLN A 665 29.15 -2.92 -17.47
C GLN A 665 29.81 -3.81 -16.42
N ILE A 666 30.91 -3.36 -15.84
CA ILE A 666 31.61 -4.02 -14.75
C ILE A 666 31.27 -3.30 -13.45
N GLN A 667 30.96 -4.06 -12.41
CA GLN A 667 30.78 -3.53 -11.07
C GLN A 667 31.75 -4.21 -10.10
N TYR A 668 32.37 -3.41 -9.23
CA TYR A 668 33.33 -3.90 -8.24
C TYR A 668 33.14 -3.23 -6.88
N SER A 669 33.35 -3.99 -5.80
CA SER A 669 33.19 -3.51 -4.42
C SER A 669 34.06 -4.30 -3.45
N THR A 670 34.33 -3.73 -2.27
CA THR A 670 34.92 -4.47 -1.14
C THR A 670 33.89 -5.30 -0.37
N SER A 671 32.59 -5.15 -0.67
CA SER A 671 31.51 -5.93 -0.07
C SER A 671 30.84 -6.83 -1.12
N LYS A 672 30.55 -8.09 -0.75
CA LYS A 672 29.82 -9.06 -1.59
C LYS A 672 28.38 -8.61 -1.89
N LYS A 673 27.81 -7.73 -1.05
CA LYS A 673 26.45 -7.18 -1.21
C LYS A 673 26.38 -6.03 -2.25
N PHE A 674 27.51 -5.53 -2.76
CA PHE A 674 27.62 -4.43 -3.75
C PHE A 674 26.87 -3.11 -3.40
N LYS A 675 26.49 -2.87 -2.13
CA LYS A 675 25.73 -1.68 -1.69
C LYS A 675 26.40 -0.33 -2.07
N LYS A 676 27.73 -0.24 -2.00
CA LYS A 676 28.54 0.96 -2.39
C LYS A 676 29.52 0.63 -3.52
N ALA A 677 29.04 -0.05 -4.55
CA ALA A 677 29.91 -0.55 -5.61
C ALA A 677 30.21 0.50 -6.69
N LYS A 678 31.44 0.48 -7.19
CA LYS A 678 31.87 1.33 -8.31
C LYS A 678 31.61 0.62 -9.63
N THR A 679 31.30 1.38 -10.67
CA THR A 679 30.89 0.87 -11.98
C THR A 679 31.80 1.40 -13.09
N VAL A 680 32.13 0.54 -14.06
CA VAL A 680 32.88 0.89 -15.26
C VAL A 680 32.09 0.45 -16.48
N LEU A 681 31.80 1.40 -17.38
CA LEU A 681 31.10 1.15 -18.63
C LEU A 681 32.10 0.94 -19.78
N ILE A 682 31.91 -0.11 -20.57
CA ILE A 682 32.70 -0.43 -21.76
C ILE A 682 31.79 -0.31 -22.97
N LYS A 683 32.00 0.73 -23.78
CA LYS A 683 31.10 1.10 -24.89
C LYS A 683 31.29 0.31 -26.19
N ASN A 684 32.35 -0.48 -26.28
CA ASN A 684 32.68 -1.31 -27.45
C ASN A 684 32.62 -2.79 -27.07
N TYR A 685 31.72 -3.55 -27.71
CA TYR A 685 31.53 -4.98 -27.44
C TYR A 685 32.73 -5.86 -27.82
N LYS A 686 33.63 -5.36 -28.70
CA LYS A 686 34.87 -6.05 -29.09
C LYS A 686 35.91 -6.02 -27.96
N THR A 687 35.80 -5.10 -27.00
CA THR A 687 36.69 -5.04 -25.83
C THR A 687 36.38 -6.16 -24.85
N THR A 688 37.35 -7.05 -24.61
CA THR A 688 37.20 -8.24 -23.75
C THR A 688 38.03 -8.22 -22.48
N SER A 689 38.75 -7.12 -22.20
CA SER A 689 39.45 -6.94 -20.93
C SER A 689 39.50 -5.47 -20.51
N LYS A 690 39.61 -5.22 -19.20
CA LYS A 690 39.83 -3.89 -18.61
C LYS A 690 40.65 -3.99 -17.33
N THR A 691 41.63 -3.10 -17.19
CA THR A 691 42.39 -2.93 -15.95
C THR A 691 41.75 -1.82 -15.11
N ILE A 692 41.29 -2.19 -13.91
CA ILE A 692 40.82 -1.25 -12.88
C ILE A 692 42.02 -0.88 -12.01
N LYS A 693 42.41 0.40 -12.04
CA LYS A 693 43.55 0.96 -11.29
C LYS A 693 43.07 1.68 -10.01
N LYS A 694 44.00 2.22 -9.22
CA LYS A 694 43.73 3.01 -7.99
C LYS A 694 42.93 2.26 -6.92
N LEU A 695 43.14 0.95 -6.81
CA LEU A 695 42.54 0.10 -5.78
C LEU A 695 43.42 0.06 -4.51
N LYS A 696 42.81 -0.19 -3.35
CA LYS A 696 43.54 -0.36 -2.08
C LYS A 696 44.44 -1.61 -2.18
N GLN A 697 45.69 -1.52 -1.71
CA GLN A 697 46.63 -2.65 -1.65
C GLN A 697 46.11 -3.74 -0.69
N LYS A 698 46.48 -5.00 -0.97
CA LYS A 698 46.12 -6.19 -0.18
C LYS A 698 44.62 -6.38 0.09
N LYS A 699 43.73 -5.68 -0.63
CA LYS A 699 42.28 -5.70 -0.38
C LYS A 699 41.58 -6.66 -1.34
N LYS A 700 40.65 -7.45 -0.81
CA LYS A 700 39.75 -8.32 -1.58
C LYS A 700 38.64 -7.47 -2.21
N TYR A 701 38.44 -7.62 -3.51
CA TYR A 701 37.35 -7.02 -4.25
C TYR A 701 36.46 -8.11 -4.86
N TYR A 702 35.16 -7.90 -4.80
CA TYR A 702 34.12 -8.66 -5.49
C TYR A 702 33.83 -7.95 -6.81
N VAL A 703 33.76 -8.71 -7.90
CA VAL A 703 33.60 -8.20 -9.26
C VAL A 703 32.50 -8.98 -9.98
N ARG A 704 31.60 -8.27 -10.66
CA ARG A 704 30.60 -8.84 -11.58
C ARG A 704 30.52 -8.01 -12.86
N ILE A 705 30.08 -8.63 -13.96
CA ILE A 705 29.95 -7.99 -15.28
C ILE A 705 28.61 -8.39 -15.90
N ARG A 706 28.02 -7.49 -16.69
CA ARG A 706 26.82 -7.74 -17.51
C ARG A 706 26.95 -7.08 -18.89
N THR A 707 26.21 -7.56 -19.87
CA THR A 707 26.14 -6.97 -21.22
C THR A 707 25.02 -5.93 -21.31
N TYR A 708 25.04 -5.08 -22.32
CA TYR A 708 23.92 -4.20 -22.63
C TYR A 708 23.79 -3.89 -24.13
N TYR A 709 22.58 -3.60 -24.60
CA TYR A 709 22.31 -2.88 -25.86
C TYR A 709 21.54 -1.59 -25.57
N CYS A 710 21.28 -0.78 -26.60
CA CYS A 710 20.40 0.39 -26.50
C CYS A 710 19.15 0.17 -27.34
N VAL A 711 17.97 0.36 -26.73
CA VAL A 711 16.68 0.43 -27.44
C VAL A 711 16.05 1.77 -27.08
N LYS A 712 15.69 2.56 -28.11
CA LYS A 712 15.12 3.92 -27.95
C LYS A 712 15.93 4.79 -26.97
N GLY A 713 17.26 4.81 -27.12
CA GLY A 713 18.17 5.59 -26.26
C GLY A 713 18.42 5.02 -24.85
N LYS A 714 17.59 4.11 -24.34
CA LYS A 714 17.73 3.50 -23.01
C LYS A 714 18.59 2.22 -23.05
N ARG A 715 19.45 2.01 -22.05
CA ARG A 715 20.31 0.82 -21.96
C ARG A 715 19.53 -0.35 -21.34
N VAL A 716 19.39 -1.44 -22.08
CA VAL A 716 18.84 -2.70 -21.55
C VAL A 716 19.99 -3.64 -21.22
N TYR A 717 20.00 -4.17 -20.00
CA TYR A 717 21.11 -4.97 -19.48
C TYR A 717 20.75 -6.44 -19.34
N SER A 718 21.76 -7.31 -19.46
CA SER A 718 21.63 -8.72 -19.06
C SER A 718 21.60 -8.86 -17.53
N TYR A 719 21.31 -10.07 -17.06
CA TYR A 719 21.68 -10.47 -15.70
C TYR A 719 23.20 -10.32 -15.48
N TRP A 720 23.57 -10.07 -14.23
CA TRP A 720 24.96 -10.11 -13.80
C TRP A 720 25.49 -11.53 -13.88
N CYS A 721 26.76 -11.68 -14.26
CA CYS A 721 27.44 -12.96 -14.12
C CYS A 721 27.63 -13.35 -12.65
N LYS A 722 27.96 -14.62 -12.39
CA LYS A 722 28.44 -15.07 -11.08
C LYS A 722 29.59 -14.18 -10.60
N VAL A 723 29.54 -13.76 -9.34
CA VAL A 723 30.54 -12.88 -8.73
C VAL A 723 31.88 -13.60 -8.66
N LYS A 724 32.95 -12.96 -9.13
CA LYS A 724 34.34 -13.42 -8.92
C LYS A 724 35.05 -12.50 -7.94
N THR A 725 36.11 -13.01 -7.30
CA THR A 725 36.92 -12.23 -6.37
C THR A 725 38.34 -12.05 -6.88
N GLY A 726 38.95 -10.92 -6.55
CA GLY A 726 40.37 -10.64 -6.79
C GLY A 726 40.97 -9.86 -5.64
N LYS A 727 42.16 -10.26 -5.18
CA LYS A 727 42.92 -9.55 -4.13
C LYS A 727 44.11 -8.84 -4.77
N THR A 728 44.24 -7.52 -4.57
CA THR A 728 45.37 -6.73 -5.09
C THR A 728 46.70 -7.15 -4.44
N ARG A 729 47.82 -7.06 -5.18
CA ARG A 729 49.16 -7.40 -4.67
C ARG A 729 49.72 -6.29 -3.75
N LYS A 730 50.77 -6.64 -2.99
CA LYS A 730 51.58 -5.70 -2.18
C LYS A 730 52.09 -4.57 -3.08
#